data_AF-A0A2T6IMI2-F1
#
_entry.id   AF-A0A2T6IMI2-F1
#
_cell.length_a   1.000
_cell.length_b   1.000
_cell.length_c   1.000
_cell.angle_alpha   90.00
_cell.angle_beta   90.00
_cell.angle_gamma   90.00
#
_symmetry.space_group_name_H-M   'P 1'
#
loop_
_entity.id
_entity.type
_entity.pdbx_description
1 polymer ?
#
loop_
_entity_poly.entity_id
_entity_poly.type
_entity_poly.pdbx_seq_one_letter_code
_entity_poly.pdbx_strand_id
1 'polypeptide(L)'
;VMEAIRIRKSGFALRLLHQDFVDRYRLVLGSKAAAGLRTLDAASAAQQLVTQLVANKWVSQEECLIGRTKVFAKSTVQDFLERAREEALVEPVILIQALYRGYRTRQQCRVLFEVYGQLKEFLDAGGEASKRGGYLTDPVFPDASTPELLQKKANSLGDLISQLETLDASLQPRCLSTVSKYHVRMTQEASLSLELKRQLELTDGEGAEDECDALSMLRATLQKAESKKVSGPFVTAARERVNRLEAETSLGDLLDQALQAKDKDDLAHLLTEARQLELSSTPSRFFTSYLSSVVAAAEAYLASNARENERLQREREQAAESRKALKERQQQEALLKDAVEERKRSDRLSLLSVASDIKKAKRNHEAHRGVQTAETSSLRIEYDEEATVSTSESEWTESSEAESEEPLSDPYSTKDEEGGEGLASAYLRKFMQEVARATRECDPAQLTFFLERAREANLGKGPRELQLARVQLENLSDPSFLNAELKEATIGVTWGVATQEDFVKLRNLVEQAKAIRAKQKGEAERSDPLRLQTIDEKVLASAAATLESLRRTEGRERGSSAKFGGTFGERGDRGGGLTAYLFENYPLLGINIRIQETKSMRKTEQLVLRREELLSHQTDPLAEPLLQLPDHHAEVVALTCFRSLLGVMGERFCVGRSALSDEILALGRNAEDLRDEIYCQILKQLRNNPSAGSTVAGLRLLQSCCQTFPPSETLAPYLRFAIQSFLSGLSAPGGESTGAIKFQQEVEQICRQALHDLELTCGASREEGRRPGDSTGQGAVSAERETRMYVQIRLADGSQRRLALDGDLPGDLSRRLVKDLNLLGADSW
;
A
#
# COMPACT_ATOMS: atom_id res chain seq x y z
N VAL A 1 -40.60 3.03 49.04
CA VAL A 1 -40.08 1.65 48.84
C VAL A 1 -41.14 0.58 49.05
N MET A 2 -41.73 0.42 50.24
CA MET A 2 -42.67 -0.67 50.58
C MET A 2 -43.83 -0.86 49.60
N GLU A 3 -44.40 0.22 49.07
CA GLU A 3 -45.46 0.17 48.05
C GLU A 3 -45.03 -0.49 46.74
N ALA A 4 -43.81 -0.19 46.25
CA ALA A 4 -43.25 -0.85 45.07
C ALA A 4 -42.95 -2.34 45.32
N ILE A 5 -42.67 -2.74 46.57
CA ILE A 5 -42.56 -4.15 46.97
C ILE A 5 -43.94 -4.81 46.98
N ARG A 6 -44.97 -4.13 47.50
CA ARG A 6 -46.37 -4.59 47.50
C ARG A 6 -46.87 -4.84 46.07
N ILE A 7 -46.66 -3.88 45.16
CA ILE A 7 -47.04 -3.96 43.73
C ILE A 7 -46.31 -5.10 43.00
N ARG A 8 -45.05 -5.39 43.34
CA ARG A 8 -44.33 -6.56 42.81
C ARG A 8 -44.89 -7.87 43.37
N LYS A 9 -45.25 -7.93 44.66
CA LYS A 9 -45.87 -9.11 45.28
C LYS A 9 -47.28 -9.40 44.76
N SER A 10 -48.00 -8.40 44.22
CA SER A 10 -49.30 -8.59 43.56
C SER A 10 -49.22 -8.84 42.04
N GLY A 11 -48.03 -9.12 41.50
CA GLY A 11 -47.86 -9.62 40.12
C GLY A 11 -47.84 -8.57 39.00
N PHE A 12 -47.84 -7.28 39.32
CA PHE A 12 -47.80 -6.20 38.32
C PHE A 12 -46.38 -6.00 37.74
N ALA A 13 -46.10 -6.75 36.68
CA ALA A 13 -44.84 -6.72 35.94
C ALA A 13 -44.63 -5.39 35.21
N LEU A 14 -45.59 -5.00 34.37
CA LEU A 14 -45.52 -3.81 33.51
C LEU A 14 -45.83 -2.54 34.31
N ARG A 15 -44.95 -1.53 34.21
CA ARG A 15 -44.99 -0.28 35.02
C ARG A 15 -44.51 0.95 34.24
N LEU A 16 -45.21 1.26 33.14
CA LEU A 16 -44.89 2.35 32.21
C LEU A 16 -45.53 3.69 32.62
N LEU A 17 -44.96 4.83 32.18
CA LEU A 17 -45.67 6.12 32.24
C LEU A 17 -46.85 6.10 31.27
N HIS A 18 -47.81 7.01 31.48
CA HIS A 18 -48.97 7.13 30.60
C HIS A 18 -48.57 7.35 29.13
N GLN A 19 -47.54 8.19 28.87
CA GLN A 19 -47.03 8.42 27.52
C GLN A 19 -46.41 7.15 26.92
N ASP A 20 -45.43 6.52 27.59
CA ASP A 20 -44.77 5.31 27.10
C ASP A 20 -45.77 4.19 26.78
N PHE A 21 -46.82 4.07 27.61
CA PHE A 21 -47.88 3.07 27.41
C PHE A 21 -48.72 3.36 26.16
N VAL A 22 -49.12 4.61 25.94
CA VAL A 22 -49.88 5.02 24.75
C VAL A 22 -49.04 4.90 23.48
N ASP A 23 -47.81 5.43 23.46
CA ASP A 23 -46.95 5.36 22.27
C ASP A 23 -46.61 3.90 21.88
N ARG A 24 -46.44 3.01 22.87
CA ARG A 24 -46.12 1.59 22.67
C ARG A 24 -47.31 0.76 22.17
N TYR A 25 -48.52 0.95 22.74
CA TYR A 25 -49.66 0.05 22.50
C TYR A 25 -50.82 0.64 21.70
N ARG A 26 -50.85 1.93 21.34
CA ARG A 26 -51.96 2.51 20.55
C ARG A 26 -52.27 1.78 19.24
N LEU A 27 -51.27 1.15 18.63
CA LEU A 27 -51.41 0.38 17.39
C LEU A 27 -52.27 -0.88 17.55
N VAL A 28 -52.37 -1.44 18.76
CA VAL A 28 -53.22 -2.60 19.09
C VAL A 28 -54.71 -2.32 18.87
N LEU A 29 -55.12 -1.04 18.91
CA LEU A 29 -56.49 -0.61 18.62
C LEU A 29 -56.72 -0.29 17.13
N GLY A 30 -55.71 -0.48 16.27
CA GLY A 30 -55.75 -0.19 14.84
C GLY A 30 -55.62 1.29 14.50
N SER A 31 -55.22 1.57 13.25
CA SER A 31 -54.81 2.90 12.77
C SER A 31 -55.80 4.03 13.07
N LYS A 32 -57.11 3.79 12.91
CA LYS A 32 -58.16 4.81 13.14
C LYS A 32 -58.30 5.21 14.61
N ALA A 33 -58.28 4.25 15.54
CA ALA A 33 -58.33 4.55 16.97
C ALA A 33 -57.00 5.14 17.47
N ALA A 34 -55.88 4.62 16.96
CA ALA A 34 -54.54 5.13 17.25
C ALA A 34 -54.34 6.60 16.88
N ALA A 35 -55.08 7.13 15.90
CA ALA A 35 -55.06 8.53 15.52
C ALA A 35 -55.78 9.43 16.55
N GLY A 36 -56.99 9.06 16.99
CA GLY A 36 -57.76 9.83 18.00
C GLY A 36 -57.07 9.91 19.37
N LEU A 37 -56.23 8.93 19.70
CA LEU A 37 -55.41 8.93 20.92
C LEU A 37 -54.22 9.90 20.87
N ARG A 38 -53.88 10.48 19.71
CA ARG A 38 -52.79 11.48 19.59
C ARG A 38 -53.22 12.92 19.91
N THR A 39 -54.53 13.19 19.96
CA THR A 39 -55.09 14.54 20.19
C THR A 39 -55.52 14.77 21.64
N LEU A 40 -55.14 13.86 22.55
CA LEU A 40 -55.50 13.86 23.96
C LEU A 40 -54.25 14.03 24.82
N ASP A 41 -54.42 14.51 26.05
CA ASP A 41 -53.33 14.46 27.04
C ASP A 41 -52.97 13.00 27.38
N ALA A 42 -51.74 12.78 27.84
CA ALA A 42 -51.22 11.44 28.09
C ALA A 42 -52.09 10.63 29.07
N ALA A 43 -52.68 11.25 30.09
CA ALA A 43 -53.49 10.55 31.09
C ALA A 43 -54.85 10.15 30.52
N SER A 44 -55.57 11.05 29.85
CA SER A 44 -56.81 10.73 29.15
C SER A 44 -56.60 9.71 28.03
N ALA A 45 -55.50 9.82 27.28
CA ALA A 45 -55.14 8.87 26.23
C ALA A 45 -54.86 7.47 26.80
N ALA A 46 -54.10 7.37 27.90
CA ALA A 46 -53.84 6.10 28.58
C ALA A 46 -55.12 5.50 29.17
N GLN A 47 -55.99 6.34 29.76
CA GLN A 47 -57.27 5.91 30.29
C GLN A 47 -58.20 5.39 29.20
N GLN A 48 -58.38 6.14 28.09
CA GLN A 48 -59.21 5.69 26.96
C GLN A 48 -58.65 4.42 26.30
N LEU A 49 -57.32 4.30 26.16
CA LEU A 49 -56.70 3.08 25.62
C LEU A 49 -57.00 1.87 26.51
N VAL A 50 -56.81 1.97 27.84
CA VAL A 50 -57.18 0.88 28.77
C VAL A 50 -58.68 0.60 28.73
N THR A 51 -59.54 1.62 28.67
CA THR A 51 -61.00 1.44 28.54
C THR A 51 -61.37 0.68 27.28
N GLN A 52 -60.73 0.94 26.13
CA GLN A 52 -60.99 0.18 24.90
C GLN A 52 -60.43 -1.25 24.96
N LEU A 53 -59.25 -1.47 25.54
CA LEU A 53 -58.71 -2.82 25.78
C LEU A 53 -59.66 -3.68 26.67
N VAL A 54 -60.26 -3.07 27.69
CA VAL A 54 -61.26 -3.71 28.56
C VAL A 54 -62.59 -3.91 27.84
N ALA A 55 -63.08 -2.93 27.08
CA ALA A 55 -64.32 -3.05 26.30
C ALA A 55 -64.24 -4.16 25.23
N ASN A 56 -63.07 -4.33 24.61
CA ASN A 56 -62.80 -5.42 23.66
C ASN A 56 -62.62 -6.80 24.33
N LYS A 57 -62.71 -6.87 25.67
CA LYS A 57 -62.48 -8.08 26.50
C LYS A 57 -61.07 -8.68 26.36
N TRP A 58 -60.10 -7.89 25.92
CA TRP A 58 -58.70 -8.30 25.81
C TRP A 58 -57.94 -8.21 27.14
N VAL A 59 -58.45 -7.40 28.07
CA VAL A 59 -57.81 -7.11 29.36
C VAL A 59 -58.86 -7.02 30.46
N SER A 60 -58.65 -7.68 31.59
CA SER A 60 -59.53 -7.56 32.76
C SER A 60 -59.23 -6.30 33.57
N GLN A 61 -60.25 -5.65 34.12
CA GLN A 61 -60.10 -4.42 34.92
C GLN A 61 -59.30 -4.62 36.23
N GLU A 62 -59.16 -5.85 36.72
CA GLU A 62 -58.30 -6.21 37.86
C GLU A 62 -56.85 -6.55 37.48
N GLU A 63 -56.54 -6.61 36.18
CA GLU A 63 -55.24 -7.02 35.66
C GLU A 63 -54.46 -5.89 35.00
N CYS A 64 -55.15 -4.80 34.64
CA CYS A 64 -54.55 -3.54 34.19
C CYS A 64 -55.18 -2.37 34.95
N LEU A 65 -54.36 -1.65 35.73
CA LEU A 65 -54.77 -0.55 36.61
C LEU A 65 -54.08 0.75 36.20
N ILE A 66 -54.84 1.84 36.19
CA ILE A 66 -54.34 3.20 35.94
C ILE A 66 -54.04 3.86 37.28
N GLY A 67 -52.80 4.29 37.49
CA GLY A 67 -52.40 5.13 38.62
C GLY A 67 -52.41 6.62 38.26
N ARG A 68 -51.90 7.47 39.16
CA ARG A 68 -51.84 8.92 38.91
C ARG A 68 -50.90 9.33 37.77
N THR A 69 -49.89 8.50 37.46
CA THR A 69 -48.83 8.82 36.48
C THR A 69 -48.36 7.61 35.64
N LYS A 70 -48.87 6.41 35.94
CA LYS A 70 -48.40 5.14 35.37
C LYS A 70 -49.52 4.15 35.16
N VAL A 71 -49.41 3.33 34.12
CA VAL A 71 -50.23 2.13 33.94
C VAL A 71 -49.48 0.93 34.51
N PHE A 72 -50.21 0.09 35.25
CA PHE A 72 -49.73 -1.10 35.93
C PHE A 72 -50.45 -2.31 35.35
N ALA A 73 -49.73 -3.26 34.73
CA ALA A 73 -50.35 -4.50 34.23
C ALA A 73 -49.65 -5.77 34.76
N LYS A 74 -50.43 -6.84 34.95
CA LYS A 74 -49.91 -8.19 35.26
C LYS A 74 -49.13 -8.76 34.07
N SER A 75 -48.28 -9.75 34.32
CA SER A 75 -47.50 -10.40 33.25
C SER A 75 -48.37 -10.99 32.14
N THR A 76 -49.51 -11.60 32.48
CA THR A 76 -50.51 -12.11 31.51
C THR A 76 -50.94 -11.05 30.50
N VAL A 77 -51.27 -9.85 30.97
CA VAL A 77 -51.65 -8.71 30.13
C VAL A 77 -50.46 -8.13 29.37
N GLN A 78 -49.27 -8.09 29.97
CA GLN A 78 -48.05 -7.66 29.29
C GLN A 78 -47.72 -8.56 28.09
N ASP A 79 -47.75 -9.87 28.28
CA ASP A 79 -47.42 -10.86 27.25
C ASP A 79 -48.44 -10.83 26.10
N PHE A 80 -49.72 -10.57 26.41
CA PHE A 80 -50.74 -10.31 25.40
C PHE A 80 -50.47 -9.01 24.62
N LEU A 81 -50.18 -7.91 25.34
CA LEU A 81 -50.00 -6.59 24.72
C LEU A 81 -48.73 -6.48 23.86
N GLU A 82 -47.66 -7.23 24.13
CA GLU A 82 -46.54 -7.32 23.19
C GLU A 82 -46.90 -8.15 21.94
N ARG A 83 -47.56 -9.31 22.06
CA ARG A 83 -47.96 -10.12 20.89
C ARG A 83 -48.92 -9.37 19.96
N ALA A 84 -49.97 -8.77 20.51
CA ALA A 84 -50.93 -7.98 19.73
C ALA A 84 -50.28 -6.73 19.09
N ARG A 85 -49.19 -6.22 19.69
CA ARG A 85 -48.36 -5.14 19.14
C ARG A 85 -47.42 -5.63 18.03
N GLU A 86 -46.83 -6.82 18.17
CA GLU A 86 -46.03 -7.48 17.12
C GLU A 86 -46.89 -7.74 15.88
N GLU A 87 -48.08 -8.32 16.05
CA GLU A 87 -49.09 -8.52 14.99
C GLU A 87 -49.47 -7.19 14.32
N ALA A 88 -49.79 -6.15 15.10
CA ALA A 88 -50.16 -4.83 14.57
C ALA A 88 -49.01 -4.06 13.89
N LEU A 89 -47.75 -4.50 14.04
CA LEU A 89 -46.59 -3.92 13.37
C LEU A 89 -46.30 -4.56 12.00
N VAL A 90 -46.84 -5.76 11.71
CA VAL A 90 -46.54 -6.49 10.46
C VAL A 90 -46.94 -5.71 9.21
N GLU A 91 -48.17 -5.20 9.14
CA GLU A 91 -48.65 -4.43 7.97
C GLU A 91 -47.84 -3.14 7.74
N PRO A 92 -47.62 -2.25 8.75
CA PRO A 92 -46.73 -1.10 8.62
C PRO A 92 -45.31 -1.46 8.17
N VAL A 93 -44.72 -2.54 8.71
CA VAL A 93 -43.37 -2.98 8.32
C VAL A 93 -43.33 -3.46 6.87
N ILE A 94 -44.33 -4.24 6.42
CA ILE A 94 -44.44 -4.66 5.01
C ILE A 94 -44.59 -3.44 4.09
N LEU A 95 -45.40 -2.45 4.46
CA LEU A 95 -45.59 -1.23 3.68
C LEU A 95 -44.28 -0.43 3.57
N ILE A 96 -43.55 -0.23 4.67
CA ILE A 96 -42.25 0.44 4.69
C ILE A 96 -41.23 -0.32 3.82
N GLN A 97 -41.17 -1.65 3.95
CA GLN A 97 -40.28 -2.48 3.13
C GLN A 97 -40.64 -2.41 1.64
N ALA A 98 -41.93 -2.42 1.28
CA ALA A 98 -42.39 -2.32 -0.10
C ALA A 98 -42.08 -0.94 -0.72
N LEU A 99 -42.33 0.14 0.03
CA LEU A 99 -42.00 1.50 -0.39
C LEU A 99 -40.47 1.69 -0.57
N TYR A 100 -39.67 1.20 0.38
CA TYR A 100 -38.21 1.27 0.31
C TYR A 100 -37.64 0.44 -0.84
N ARG A 101 -38.06 -0.83 -1.00
CA ARG A 101 -37.66 -1.68 -2.13
C ARG A 101 -38.02 -1.01 -3.46
N GLY A 102 -39.26 -0.52 -3.61
CA GLY A 102 -39.68 0.21 -4.80
C GLY A 102 -38.89 1.49 -5.06
N TYR A 103 -38.47 2.21 -4.01
CA TYR A 103 -37.58 3.37 -4.13
C TYR A 103 -36.17 2.97 -4.59
N ARG A 104 -35.54 1.98 -3.97
CA ARG A 104 -34.24 1.43 -4.35
C ARG A 104 -34.22 0.98 -5.82
N THR A 105 -35.18 0.15 -6.22
CA THR A 105 -35.30 -0.32 -7.60
C THR A 105 -35.48 0.85 -8.58
N ARG A 106 -36.28 1.87 -8.25
CA ARG A 106 -36.41 3.07 -9.11
C ARG A 106 -35.11 3.85 -9.26
N GLN A 107 -34.29 3.98 -8.21
CA GLN A 107 -32.98 4.64 -8.32
C GLN A 107 -32.01 3.79 -9.16
N GLN A 108 -31.97 2.47 -8.95
CA GLN A 108 -31.14 1.56 -9.76
C GLN A 108 -31.53 1.56 -11.24
N CYS A 109 -32.83 1.62 -11.56
CA CYS A 109 -33.30 1.77 -12.94
C CYS A 109 -32.88 3.10 -13.57
N ARG A 110 -32.78 4.20 -12.80
CA ARG A 110 -32.27 5.49 -13.33
C ARG A 110 -30.80 5.37 -13.74
N VAL A 111 -29.96 4.80 -12.87
CA VAL A 111 -28.54 4.53 -13.17
C VAL A 111 -28.43 3.63 -14.41
N LEU A 112 -29.24 2.57 -14.50
CA LEU A 112 -29.27 1.68 -15.67
C LEU A 112 -29.56 2.44 -16.97
N PHE A 113 -30.56 3.32 -17.00
CA PHE A 113 -30.89 4.11 -18.21
C PHE A 113 -29.81 5.13 -18.57
N GLU A 114 -29.22 5.80 -17.58
CA GLU A 114 -28.15 6.78 -17.77
C GLU A 114 -26.87 6.12 -18.31
N VAL A 115 -26.44 5.02 -17.68
CA VAL A 115 -25.30 4.22 -18.13
C VAL A 115 -25.56 3.61 -19.50
N TYR A 116 -26.75 3.05 -19.75
CA TYR A 116 -27.09 2.46 -21.07
C TYR A 116 -27.09 3.52 -22.19
N GLY A 117 -27.43 4.77 -21.89
CA GLY A 117 -27.31 5.89 -22.84
C GLY A 117 -25.87 6.11 -23.32
N GLN A 118 -24.90 6.04 -22.40
CA GLN A 118 -23.47 6.15 -22.72
C GLN A 118 -22.92 4.87 -23.35
N LEU A 119 -23.36 3.70 -22.86
CA LEU A 119 -23.01 2.37 -23.35
C LEU A 119 -23.33 2.18 -24.83
N LYS A 120 -24.35 2.89 -25.34
CA LYS A 120 -24.83 2.77 -26.72
C LYS A 120 -23.73 3.08 -27.73
N GLU A 121 -22.88 4.08 -27.48
CA GLU A 121 -21.75 4.44 -28.36
C GLU A 121 -20.84 3.22 -28.62
N PHE A 122 -20.47 2.53 -27.53
CA PHE A 122 -19.60 1.35 -27.57
C PHE A 122 -20.29 0.11 -28.16
N LEU A 123 -21.62 0.01 -28.04
CA LEU A 123 -22.40 -1.09 -28.64
C LEU A 123 -22.58 -0.90 -30.16
N ASP A 124 -22.88 0.33 -30.61
CA ASP A 124 -22.98 0.67 -32.03
C ASP A 124 -21.60 0.50 -32.71
N ALA A 125 -20.53 1.01 -32.07
CA ALA A 125 -19.13 0.80 -32.49
C ALA A 125 -18.74 -0.68 -32.55
N GLY A 126 -19.01 -1.46 -31.50
CA GLY A 126 -18.75 -2.90 -31.47
C GLY A 126 -19.53 -3.69 -32.53
N GLY A 127 -20.73 -3.21 -32.89
CA GLY A 127 -21.53 -3.72 -34.00
C GLY A 127 -20.91 -3.45 -35.36
N GLU A 128 -20.29 -2.28 -35.58
CA GLU A 128 -19.55 -1.99 -36.81
C GLU A 128 -18.23 -2.75 -36.90
N ALA A 129 -17.43 -2.76 -35.83
CA ALA A 129 -16.22 -3.56 -35.70
C ALA A 129 -16.45 -5.03 -36.10
N SER A 130 -17.56 -5.62 -35.61
CA SER A 130 -17.94 -6.98 -35.93
C SER A 130 -18.38 -7.20 -37.39
N LYS A 131 -18.90 -6.17 -38.08
CA LYS A 131 -19.24 -6.24 -39.51
C LYS A 131 -18.01 -6.10 -40.42
N ARG A 132 -17.01 -5.30 -40.00
CA ARG A 132 -15.79 -5.00 -40.76
C ARG A 132 -14.71 -6.11 -40.72
N GLY A 133 -14.98 -7.23 -40.05
CA GLY A 133 -14.02 -8.35 -39.92
C GLY A 133 -13.37 -8.53 -38.55
N GLY A 134 -13.65 -7.65 -37.57
CA GLY A 134 -13.55 -8.02 -36.15
C GLY A 134 -12.59 -7.27 -35.22
N TYR A 135 -12.13 -6.07 -35.56
CA TYR A 135 -11.29 -5.22 -34.67
C TYR A 135 -11.97 -3.87 -34.37
N LEU A 136 -11.77 -3.35 -33.16
CA LEU A 136 -12.49 -2.19 -32.60
C LEU A 136 -11.78 -0.85 -32.88
N THR A 137 -10.73 -0.88 -33.71
CA THR A 137 -9.57 0.01 -33.58
C THR A 137 -9.05 0.57 -34.90
N ASP A 138 -9.51 0.08 -36.05
CA ASP A 138 -9.27 0.70 -37.37
C ASP A 138 -10.52 1.43 -37.87
N PRO A 139 -10.43 2.76 -38.00
CA PRO A 139 -10.99 3.69 -37.03
C PRO A 139 -12.49 3.46 -36.86
N VAL A 140 -12.86 2.93 -35.69
CA VAL A 140 -14.26 2.78 -35.26
C VAL A 140 -14.67 3.95 -34.37
N PHE A 141 -13.75 4.46 -33.53
CA PHE A 141 -13.89 5.70 -32.78
C PHE A 141 -12.98 6.78 -33.41
N PRO A 142 -13.50 7.73 -34.22
CA PRO A 142 -12.67 8.78 -34.84
C PRO A 142 -12.02 9.69 -33.79
N ASP A 143 -12.67 9.88 -32.64
CA ASP A 143 -12.21 10.71 -31.52
C ASP A 143 -11.09 10.04 -30.69
N ALA A 144 -10.72 8.79 -30.99
CA ALA A 144 -9.75 8.00 -30.23
C ALA A 144 -8.67 7.36 -31.12
N SER A 145 -8.14 8.15 -32.05
CA SER A 145 -7.12 7.75 -33.03
C SER A 145 -5.72 7.46 -32.45
N THR A 146 -5.46 7.81 -31.18
CA THR A 146 -4.19 7.57 -30.48
C THR A 146 -4.38 6.54 -29.35
N PRO A 147 -3.37 5.72 -29.04
CA PRO A 147 -3.52 4.66 -28.04
C PRO A 147 -3.75 5.21 -26.62
N GLU A 148 -3.30 6.42 -26.32
CA GLU A 148 -3.61 7.14 -25.08
C GLU A 148 -5.10 7.51 -24.97
N LEU A 149 -5.75 7.89 -26.08
CA LEU A 149 -7.18 8.18 -26.12
C LEU A 149 -8.01 6.88 -26.12
N LEU A 150 -7.53 5.82 -26.79
CA LEU A 150 -8.13 4.49 -26.72
C LEU A 150 -8.12 3.96 -25.28
N GLN A 151 -7.02 4.12 -24.53
CA GLN A 151 -6.95 3.75 -23.12
C GLN A 151 -7.94 4.55 -22.27
N LYS A 152 -8.14 5.85 -22.54
CA LYS A 152 -9.15 6.67 -21.83
C LYS A 152 -10.58 6.21 -22.11
N LYS A 153 -10.93 5.92 -23.38
CA LYS A 153 -12.23 5.34 -23.76
C LYS A 153 -12.41 3.94 -23.14
N ALA A 154 -11.36 3.13 -23.05
CA ALA A 154 -11.40 1.82 -22.41
C ALA A 154 -11.63 1.91 -20.90
N ASN A 155 -10.93 2.82 -20.20
CA ASN A 155 -11.14 3.08 -18.77
C ASN A 155 -12.58 3.54 -18.50
N SER A 156 -13.09 4.49 -19.28
CA SER A 156 -14.49 4.96 -19.19
C SER A 156 -15.49 3.82 -19.42
N LEU A 157 -15.20 2.86 -20.31
CA LEU A 157 -16.02 1.67 -20.48
C LEU A 157 -15.96 0.74 -19.27
N GLY A 158 -14.79 0.63 -18.63
CA GLY A 158 -14.61 -0.06 -17.35
C GLY A 158 -15.45 0.55 -16.23
N ASP A 159 -15.42 1.87 -16.08
CA ASP A 159 -16.24 2.60 -15.08
C ASP A 159 -17.75 2.36 -15.28
N LEU A 160 -18.21 2.28 -16.54
CA LEU A 160 -19.60 1.97 -16.87
C LEU A 160 -19.95 0.49 -16.62
N ILE A 161 -19.02 -0.45 -16.88
CA ILE A 161 -19.18 -1.86 -16.52
C ILE A 161 -19.33 -2.01 -15.00
N SER A 162 -18.45 -1.41 -14.21
CA SER A 162 -18.53 -1.50 -12.74
C SER A 162 -19.81 -0.88 -12.19
N GLN A 163 -20.30 0.23 -12.77
CA GLN A 163 -21.62 0.77 -12.43
C GLN A 163 -22.76 -0.23 -12.71
N LEU A 164 -22.74 -0.94 -13.84
CA LEU A 164 -23.71 -2.00 -14.14
C LEU A 164 -23.58 -3.21 -13.20
N GLU A 165 -22.36 -3.58 -12.81
CA GLU A 165 -22.11 -4.70 -11.88
C GLU A 165 -22.61 -4.40 -10.45
N THR A 166 -22.67 -3.12 -10.03
CA THR A 166 -23.30 -2.72 -8.75
C THR A 166 -24.83 -2.77 -8.73
N LEU A 167 -25.49 -3.01 -9.87
CA LEU A 167 -26.94 -3.17 -9.93
C LEU A 167 -27.37 -4.55 -9.42
N ASP A 168 -28.55 -4.63 -8.78
CA ASP A 168 -29.20 -5.89 -8.42
C ASP A 168 -29.25 -6.82 -9.64
N ALA A 169 -28.91 -8.10 -9.49
CA ALA A 169 -28.70 -9.04 -10.60
C ALA A 169 -29.90 -9.22 -11.56
N SER A 170 -31.11 -8.84 -11.14
CA SER A 170 -32.32 -8.82 -11.96
C SER A 170 -32.41 -7.62 -12.93
N LEU A 171 -31.60 -6.58 -12.71
CA LEU A 171 -31.51 -5.36 -13.52
C LEU A 171 -30.28 -5.32 -14.44
N GLN A 172 -29.31 -6.23 -14.25
CA GLN A 172 -28.10 -6.27 -15.06
C GLN A 172 -28.42 -6.59 -16.53
N PRO A 173 -28.00 -5.75 -17.50
CA PRO A 173 -28.41 -5.89 -18.88
C PRO A 173 -27.62 -7.00 -19.58
N ARG A 174 -28.28 -7.78 -20.46
CA ARG A 174 -27.65 -8.92 -21.18
C ARG A 174 -26.42 -8.52 -22.00
N CYS A 175 -26.33 -7.26 -22.45
CA CYS A 175 -25.19 -6.73 -23.17
C CYS A 175 -23.91 -6.58 -22.31
N LEU A 176 -24.00 -6.61 -20.97
CA LEU A 176 -22.84 -6.54 -20.07
C LEU A 176 -21.75 -7.55 -20.48
N SER A 177 -22.14 -8.81 -20.71
CA SER A 177 -21.23 -9.89 -21.16
C SER A 177 -20.60 -9.69 -22.55
N THR A 178 -21.11 -8.74 -23.34
CA THR A 178 -20.53 -8.31 -24.62
C THR A 178 -19.61 -7.11 -24.41
N VAL A 179 -20.05 -6.14 -23.61
CA VAL A 179 -19.26 -4.93 -23.33
C VAL A 179 -17.99 -5.25 -22.53
N SER A 180 -18.03 -6.16 -21.56
CA SER A 180 -16.82 -6.60 -20.85
C SER A 180 -15.79 -7.24 -21.80
N LYS A 181 -16.23 -7.89 -22.90
CA LYS A 181 -15.33 -8.40 -23.95
C LYS A 181 -14.75 -7.28 -24.82
N TYR A 182 -15.50 -6.21 -25.05
CA TYR A 182 -15.00 -5.01 -25.74
C TYR A 182 -13.98 -4.28 -24.88
N HIS A 183 -14.26 -4.04 -23.59
CA HIS A 183 -13.31 -3.44 -22.64
C HIS A 183 -11.99 -4.23 -22.56
N VAL A 184 -12.05 -5.56 -22.37
CA VAL A 184 -10.84 -6.41 -22.33
C VAL A 184 -10.01 -6.29 -23.62
N ARG A 185 -10.66 -6.21 -24.80
CA ARG A 185 -9.96 -5.99 -26.08
C ARG A 185 -9.33 -4.61 -26.15
N MET A 186 -10.10 -3.54 -25.91
CA MET A 186 -9.61 -2.16 -26.00
C MET A 186 -8.44 -1.89 -25.03
N THR A 187 -8.53 -2.36 -23.78
CA THR A 187 -7.45 -2.23 -22.79
C THR A 187 -6.22 -3.07 -23.16
N GLN A 188 -6.40 -4.29 -23.69
CA GLN A 188 -5.29 -5.11 -24.18
C GLN A 188 -4.57 -4.46 -25.38
N GLU A 189 -5.32 -3.82 -26.26
CA GLU A 189 -4.84 -3.24 -27.50
C GLU A 189 -4.14 -1.89 -27.28
N ALA A 190 -4.72 -1.03 -26.43
CA ALA A 190 -4.10 0.22 -26.01
C ALA A 190 -2.78 -0.04 -25.25
N SER A 191 -2.77 -0.96 -24.27
CA SER A 191 -1.56 -1.27 -23.51
C SER A 191 -0.43 -1.87 -24.36
N LEU A 192 -0.73 -2.73 -25.34
CA LEU A 192 0.29 -3.25 -26.27
C LEU A 192 0.78 -2.17 -27.25
N SER A 193 -0.09 -1.29 -27.72
CA SER A 193 0.28 -0.19 -28.62
C SER A 193 1.16 0.87 -27.92
N LEU A 194 0.87 1.18 -26.64
CA LEU A 194 1.69 2.06 -25.81
C LEU A 194 3.07 1.46 -25.52
N GLU A 195 3.15 0.16 -25.23
CA GLU A 195 4.43 -0.50 -24.99
C GLU A 195 5.28 -0.62 -26.28
N LEU A 196 4.66 -0.90 -27.43
CA LEU A 196 5.35 -0.87 -28.72
C LEU A 196 5.88 0.54 -29.06
N LYS A 197 5.07 1.58 -28.82
CA LYS A 197 5.50 2.98 -28.96
C LYS A 197 6.70 3.29 -28.06
N ARG A 198 6.62 2.97 -26.76
CA ARG A 198 7.71 3.18 -25.79
C ARG A 198 9.00 2.46 -26.18
N GLN A 199 8.91 1.26 -26.75
CA GLN A 199 10.06 0.48 -27.18
C GLN A 199 10.66 1.00 -28.49
N LEU A 200 9.83 1.46 -29.44
CA LEU A 200 10.31 2.17 -30.64
C LEU A 200 11.07 3.45 -30.26
N GLU A 201 10.50 4.29 -29.39
CA GLU A 201 11.12 5.51 -28.86
C GLU A 201 12.48 5.23 -28.19
N LEU A 202 12.62 4.10 -27.47
CA LEU A 202 13.91 3.66 -26.91
C LEU A 202 14.91 3.23 -27.98
N THR A 203 14.49 2.50 -29.02
CA THR A 203 15.39 2.11 -30.12
C THR A 203 15.83 3.28 -31.00
N ASP A 204 15.12 4.41 -30.97
CA ASP A 204 15.45 5.62 -31.72
C ASP A 204 16.42 6.55 -30.96
N GLY A 205 16.70 6.29 -29.67
CA GLY A 205 17.69 7.01 -28.87
C GLY A 205 19.14 6.87 -29.40
N GLU A 206 20.04 7.75 -28.92
CA GLU A 206 21.47 7.68 -29.24
C GLU A 206 22.27 7.24 -28.02
N GLY A 207 22.84 6.03 -28.10
CA GLY A 207 23.77 5.48 -27.12
C GLY A 207 23.10 4.78 -25.93
N ALA A 208 23.13 3.45 -25.93
CA ALA A 208 22.99 2.62 -24.72
C ALA A 208 23.78 1.32 -24.92
N GLU A 209 24.43 0.83 -23.86
CA GLU A 209 25.08 -0.50 -23.86
C GLU A 209 24.04 -1.64 -23.87
N ASP A 210 22.77 -1.30 -23.67
CA ASP A 210 21.59 -2.19 -23.57
C ASP A 210 20.88 -2.46 -24.93
N GLU A 211 21.47 -2.09 -26.08
CA GLU A 211 20.87 -2.25 -27.42
C GLU A 211 20.23 -3.63 -27.62
N CYS A 212 20.94 -4.71 -27.26
CA CYS A 212 20.49 -6.08 -27.49
C CYS A 212 19.19 -6.43 -26.73
N ASP A 213 19.05 -5.97 -25.48
CA ASP A 213 17.88 -6.25 -24.65
C ASP A 213 16.66 -5.44 -25.11
N ALA A 214 16.85 -4.18 -25.55
CA ALA A 214 15.78 -3.39 -26.15
C ALA A 214 15.20 -4.07 -27.39
N LEU A 215 16.04 -4.67 -28.24
CA LEU A 215 15.60 -5.38 -29.45
C LEU A 215 14.96 -6.74 -29.14
N SER A 216 15.47 -7.46 -28.14
CA SER A 216 14.85 -8.70 -27.63
C SER A 216 13.42 -8.42 -27.13
N MET A 217 13.24 -7.34 -26.36
CA MET A 217 11.95 -6.89 -25.85
C MET A 217 11.00 -6.44 -26.97
N LEU A 218 11.47 -5.72 -27.99
CA LEU A 218 10.66 -5.30 -29.13
C LEU A 218 10.16 -6.50 -29.97
N ARG A 219 11.00 -7.52 -30.19
CA ARG A 219 10.58 -8.77 -30.84
C ARG A 219 9.49 -9.48 -30.02
N ALA A 220 9.67 -9.58 -28.70
CA ALA A 220 8.73 -10.26 -27.80
C ALA A 220 7.37 -9.55 -27.69
N THR A 221 7.32 -8.22 -27.64
CA THR A 221 6.04 -7.47 -27.62
C THR A 221 5.34 -7.51 -28.97
N LEU A 222 6.08 -7.47 -30.08
CA LEU A 222 5.52 -7.59 -31.43
C LEU A 222 4.87 -8.97 -31.64
N GLN A 223 5.56 -10.06 -31.29
CA GLN A 223 5.00 -11.42 -31.34
C GLN A 223 3.74 -11.55 -30.44
N LYS A 224 3.74 -10.87 -29.28
CA LYS A 224 2.59 -10.80 -28.36
C LYS A 224 1.43 -9.97 -28.91
N ALA A 225 1.68 -8.96 -29.75
CA ALA A 225 0.67 -8.19 -30.46
C ALA A 225 0.07 -9.00 -31.63
N GLU A 226 0.92 -9.63 -32.45
CA GLU A 226 0.51 -10.45 -33.61
C GLU A 226 -0.30 -11.68 -33.20
N SER A 227 0.14 -12.43 -32.18
CA SER A 227 -0.60 -13.57 -31.62
C SER A 227 -1.95 -13.18 -31.02
N LYS A 228 -2.09 -11.92 -30.56
CA LYS A 228 -3.34 -11.32 -30.08
C LYS A 228 -4.15 -10.60 -31.16
N LYS A 229 -3.64 -10.57 -32.39
CA LYS A 229 -4.20 -9.89 -33.58
C LYS A 229 -4.50 -8.40 -33.36
N VAL A 230 -3.59 -7.70 -32.67
CA VAL A 230 -3.61 -6.24 -32.58
C VAL A 230 -3.15 -5.64 -33.91
N SER A 231 -3.85 -4.62 -34.41
CA SER A 231 -3.53 -3.92 -35.66
C SER A 231 -3.37 -2.43 -35.42
N GLY A 232 -2.45 -1.78 -36.13
CA GLY A 232 -2.25 -0.33 -36.05
C GLY A 232 -0.83 0.12 -36.44
N PRO A 233 -0.59 1.44 -36.53
CA PRO A 233 0.64 2.01 -37.06
C PRO A 233 1.90 1.62 -36.26
N PHE A 234 1.77 1.42 -34.94
CA PHE A 234 2.88 0.99 -34.09
C PHE A 234 3.25 -0.49 -34.31
N VAL A 235 2.30 -1.34 -34.70
CA VAL A 235 2.58 -2.75 -35.05
C VAL A 235 3.30 -2.82 -36.39
N THR A 236 2.88 -2.05 -37.38
CA THR A 236 3.58 -1.97 -38.68
C THR A 236 4.97 -1.36 -38.53
N ALA A 237 5.12 -0.28 -37.76
CA ALA A 237 6.43 0.34 -37.50
C ALA A 237 7.38 -0.62 -36.76
N ALA A 238 6.92 -1.31 -35.72
CA ALA A 238 7.72 -2.32 -35.02
C ALA A 238 8.09 -3.51 -35.91
N ARG A 239 7.18 -3.97 -36.78
CA ARG A 239 7.44 -5.04 -37.75
C ARG A 239 8.47 -4.61 -38.80
N GLU A 240 8.39 -3.40 -39.33
CA GLU A 240 9.46 -2.85 -40.17
C GLU A 240 10.79 -2.75 -39.42
N ARG A 241 10.79 -2.22 -38.20
CA ARG A 241 12.01 -2.03 -37.39
C ARG A 241 12.72 -3.36 -37.13
N VAL A 242 11.99 -4.38 -36.67
CA VAL A 242 12.52 -5.74 -36.44
C VAL A 242 13.07 -6.34 -37.73
N ASN A 243 12.35 -6.24 -38.85
CA ASN A 243 12.80 -6.79 -40.12
C ASN A 243 14.08 -6.08 -40.65
N ARG A 244 14.22 -4.76 -40.46
CA ARG A 244 15.45 -4.00 -40.82
C ARG A 244 16.65 -4.42 -39.97
N LEU A 245 16.45 -4.62 -38.67
CA LEU A 245 17.51 -5.06 -37.74
C LEU A 245 17.99 -6.49 -38.05
N GLU A 246 17.10 -7.35 -38.54
CA GLU A 246 17.44 -8.70 -39.01
C GLU A 246 18.31 -8.63 -40.28
N ALA A 247 18.02 -7.70 -41.19
CA ALA A 247 18.90 -7.40 -42.32
C ALA A 247 20.27 -6.87 -41.88
N GLU A 248 20.32 -5.84 -41.01
CA GLU A 248 21.59 -5.29 -40.49
C GLU A 248 22.47 -6.37 -39.83
N THR A 249 21.88 -7.21 -38.97
CA THR A 249 22.62 -8.27 -38.28
C THR A 249 23.21 -9.27 -39.29
N SER A 250 22.39 -9.74 -40.24
CA SER A 250 22.84 -10.68 -41.28
C SER A 250 23.94 -10.12 -42.18
N LEU A 251 23.93 -8.80 -42.43
CA LEU A 251 24.97 -8.13 -43.21
C LEU A 251 26.27 -7.99 -42.40
N GLY A 252 26.18 -7.74 -41.10
CA GLY A 252 27.31 -7.75 -40.18
C GLY A 252 27.99 -9.12 -40.14
N ASP A 253 27.20 -10.19 -40.00
CA ASP A 253 27.70 -11.57 -40.02
C ASP A 253 28.41 -11.91 -41.34
N LEU A 254 27.89 -11.43 -42.49
CA LEU A 254 28.50 -11.63 -43.81
C LEU A 254 29.79 -10.82 -44.00
N LEU A 255 29.82 -9.57 -43.54
CA LEU A 255 31.02 -8.73 -43.57
C LEU A 255 32.14 -9.29 -42.68
N ASP A 256 31.82 -9.81 -41.49
CA ASP A 256 32.83 -10.44 -40.63
C ASP A 256 33.35 -11.76 -41.22
N GLN A 257 32.46 -12.59 -41.81
CA GLN A 257 32.89 -13.78 -42.55
C GLN A 257 33.83 -13.43 -43.73
N ALA A 258 33.53 -12.38 -44.50
CA ALA A 258 34.38 -11.91 -45.59
C ALA A 258 35.72 -11.31 -45.09
N LEU A 259 35.71 -10.60 -43.95
CA LEU A 259 36.92 -10.14 -43.23
C LEU A 259 37.82 -11.30 -42.78
N GLN A 260 37.23 -12.35 -42.18
CA GLN A 260 37.94 -13.55 -41.75
C GLN A 260 38.50 -14.33 -42.95
N ALA A 261 37.73 -14.46 -44.03
CA ALA A 261 38.15 -15.08 -45.30
C ALA A 261 39.19 -14.24 -46.06
N LYS A 262 39.27 -12.93 -45.79
CA LYS A 262 40.12 -11.93 -46.46
C LYS A 262 39.79 -11.72 -47.94
N ASP A 263 38.58 -12.05 -48.35
CA ASP A 263 38.12 -11.74 -49.70
C ASP A 263 37.94 -10.22 -49.86
N LYS A 264 38.28 -9.69 -51.03
CA LYS A 264 38.35 -8.25 -51.29
C LYS A 264 37.21 -7.78 -52.18
N ASP A 265 36.72 -8.64 -53.06
CA ASP A 265 35.67 -8.30 -54.00
C ASP A 265 34.31 -8.43 -53.30
N ASP A 266 34.13 -9.45 -52.47
CA ASP A 266 32.94 -9.60 -51.60
C ASP A 266 32.86 -8.47 -50.55
N LEU A 267 33.97 -8.08 -49.90
CA LEU A 267 33.98 -6.95 -48.97
C LEU A 267 33.60 -5.63 -49.66
N ALA A 268 34.05 -5.39 -50.88
CA ALA A 268 33.69 -4.19 -51.63
C ALA A 268 32.20 -4.19 -52.04
N HIS A 269 31.63 -5.35 -52.35
CA HIS A 269 30.20 -5.50 -52.60
C HIS A 269 29.36 -5.24 -51.34
N LEU A 270 29.65 -5.96 -50.24
CA LEU A 270 28.90 -5.88 -48.99
C LEU A 270 28.98 -4.49 -48.34
N LEU A 271 30.10 -3.78 -48.43
CA LEU A 271 30.20 -2.37 -48.01
C LEU A 271 29.33 -1.43 -48.86
N THR A 272 29.12 -1.75 -50.14
CA THR A 272 28.23 -0.97 -51.01
C THR A 272 26.75 -1.22 -50.67
N GLU A 273 26.42 -2.44 -50.24
CA GLU A 273 25.09 -2.82 -49.73
C GLU A 273 24.79 -2.18 -48.36
N ALA A 274 25.78 -2.18 -47.45
CA ALA A 274 25.68 -1.51 -46.14
C ALA A 274 25.36 -0.01 -46.28
N ARG A 275 26.07 0.69 -47.17
CA ARG A 275 25.83 2.12 -47.44
C ARG A 275 24.46 2.39 -48.08
N GLN A 276 23.92 1.46 -48.86
CA GLN A 276 22.55 1.58 -49.40
C GLN A 276 21.50 1.43 -48.29
N LEU A 277 21.71 0.51 -47.33
CA LEU A 277 20.84 0.35 -46.17
C LEU A 277 20.88 1.59 -45.27
N GLU A 278 22.07 2.12 -44.97
CA GLU A 278 22.24 3.37 -44.21
C GLU A 278 21.49 4.55 -44.84
N LEU A 279 21.68 4.78 -46.15
CA LEU A 279 20.99 5.83 -46.92
C LEU A 279 19.47 5.61 -47.07
N SER A 280 18.98 4.39 -46.88
CA SER A 280 17.54 4.09 -46.86
C SER A 280 16.87 4.36 -45.52
N SER A 281 17.66 4.61 -44.47
CA SER A 281 17.18 4.74 -43.10
C SER A 281 16.76 6.17 -42.73
N THR A 282 15.85 6.27 -41.77
CA THR A 282 15.37 7.53 -41.20
C THR A 282 15.33 7.42 -39.67
N PRO A 283 16.28 8.03 -38.93
CA PRO A 283 17.46 8.77 -39.42
C PRO A 283 18.46 7.90 -40.21
N SER A 284 19.23 8.52 -41.10
CA SER A 284 20.23 7.86 -41.96
C SER A 284 21.46 7.42 -41.15
N ARG A 285 21.31 6.33 -40.39
CA ARG A 285 22.34 5.65 -39.61
C ARG A 285 22.02 4.16 -39.51
N PHE A 286 23.01 3.33 -39.23
CA PHE A 286 22.80 1.96 -38.74
C PHE A 286 22.16 1.99 -37.34
N PHE A 287 21.29 1.02 -37.05
CA PHE A 287 20.66 0.86 -35.74
C PHE A 287 21.39 -0.13 -34.82
N THR A 288 22.45 -0.77 -35.30
CA THR A 288 23.29 -1.69 -34.53
C THR A 288 24.73 -1.21 -34.46
N SER A 289 25.24 -1.03 -33.25
CA SER A 289 26.67 -0.78 -32.96
C SER A 289 27.59 -1.85 -33.57
N TYR A 290 27.13 -3.11 -33.62
CA TYR A 290 27.81 -4.23 -34.27
C TYR A 290 28.13 -3.95 -35.74
N LEU A 291 27.13 -3.68 -36.58
CA LEU A 291 27.34 -3.45 -38.01
C LEU A 291 28.26 -2.24 -38.26
N SER A 292 28.09 -1.16 -37.50
CA SER A 292 28.98 0.01 -37.58
C SER A 292 30.44 -0.35 -37.31
N SER A 293 30.71 -1.19 -36.30
CA SER A 293 32.08 -1.62 -35.97
C SER A 293 32.70 -2.52 -37.04
N VAL A 294 31.91 -3.43 -37.64
CA VAL A 294 32.36 -4.36 -38.69
C VAL A 294 32.60 -3.60 -40.01
N VAL A 295 31.73 -2.66 -40.37
CA VAL A 295 31.93 -1.75 -41.52
C VAL A 295 33.24 -0.97 -41.37
N ALA A 296 33.51 -0.38 -40.20
CA ALA A 296 34.75 0.34 -39.94
C ALA A 296 36.00 -0.56 -40.04
N ALA A 297 35.92 -1.81 -39.57
CA ALA A 297 37.00 -2.79 -39.71
C ALA A 297 37.25 -3.20 -41.18
N ALA A 298 36.19 -3.41 -41.96
CA ALA A 298 36.27 -3.72 -43.39
C ALA A 298 36.85 -2.57 -44.21
N GLU A 299 36.42 -1.33 -43.96
CA GLU A 299 37.00 -0.14 -44.60
C GLU A 299 38.49 0.05 -44.23
N ALA A 300 38.87 -0.16 -42.96
CA ALA A 300 40.26 -0.10 -42.53
C ALA A 300 41.12 -1.18 -43.19
N TYR A 301 40.61 -2.40 -43.34
CA TYR A 301 41.30 -3.49 -44.02
C TYR A 301 41.52 -3.19 -45.52
N LEU A 302 40.50 -2.73 -46.23
CA LEU A 302 40.64 -2.34 -47.64
C LEU A 302 41.58 -1.13 -47.82
N ALA A 303 41.50 -0.12 -46.94
CA ALA A 303 42.41 1.03 -46.96
C ALA A 303 43.87 0.64 -46.69
N SER A 304 44.12 -0.33 -45.80
CA SER A 304 45.47 -0.87 -45.56
C SER A 304 46.00 -1.60 -46.79
N ASN A 305 45.19 -2.47 -47.40
CA ASN A 305 45.55 -3.17 -48.64
C ASN A 305 45.81 -2.22 -49.81
N ALA A 306 45.06 -1.11 -49.92
CA ALA A 306 45.29 -0.10 -50.95
C ALA A 306 46.67 0.57 -50.77
N ARG A 307 47.01 0.98 -49.54
CA ARG A 307 48.33 1.56 -49.22
C ARG A 307 49.49 0.59 -49.47
N GLU A 308 49.30 -0.69 -49.16
CA GLU A 308 50.29 -1.74 -49.43
C GLU A 308 50.46 -2.00 -50.94
N ASN A 309 49.36 -2.03 -51.70
CA ASN A 309 49.40 -2.13 -53.16
C ASN A 309 50.09 -0.92 -53.81
N GLU A 310 49.80 0.31 -53.38
CA GLU A 310 50.51 1.51 -53.86
C GLU A 310 52.01 1.44 -53.56
N ARG A 311 52.37 0.96 -52.36
CA ARG A 311 53.79 0.78 -51.98
C ARG A 311 54.47 -0.24 -52.90
N LEU A 312 53.85 -1.38 -53.14
CA LEU A 312 54.36 -2.41 -54.06
C LEU A 312 54.43 -1.93 -55.51
N GLN A 313 53.53 -1.03 -55.94
CA GLN A 313 53.63 -0.34 -57.23
C GLN A 313 54.85 0.59 -57.28
N ARG A 314 55.02 1.49 -56.30
CA ARG A 314 56.18 2.39 -56.21
C ARG A 314 57.52 1.63 -56.15
N GLU A 315 57.59 0.53 -55.40
CA GLU A 315 58.77 -0.34 -55.35
C GLU A 315 59.04 -1.02 -56.71
N ARG A 316 58.00 -1.43 -57.45
CA ARG A 316 58.13 -1.96 -58.82
C ARG A 316 58.56 -0.91 -59.84
N GLU A 317 58.08 0.33 -59.71
CA GLU A 317 58.45 1.46 -60.55
C GLU A 317 59.92 1.83 -60.33
N GLN A 318 60.36 2.00 -59.07
CA GLN A 318 61.77 2.23 -58.73
C GLN A 318 62.67 1.06 -59.19
N ALA A 319 62.20 -0.19 -59.12
CA ALA A 319 62.89 -1.35 -59.68
C ALA A 319 62.97 -1.32 -61.23
N ALA A 320 62.00 -0.73 -61.91
CA ALA A 320 62.03 -0.53 -63.36
C ALA A 320 62.96 0.63 -63.77
N GLU A 321 62.92 1.75 -63.05
CA GLU A 321 63.78 2.91 -63.26
C GLU A 321 65.25 2.57 -63.01
N SER A 322 65.58 1.90 -61.89
CA SER A 322 66.95 1.46 -61.62
C SER A 322 67.47 0.45 -62.66
N ARG A 323 66.62 -0.45 -63.17
CA ARG A 323 66.95 -1.32 -64.31
C ARG A 323 67.16 -0.56 -65.62
N LYS A 324 66.43 0.55 -65.83
CA LYS A 324 66.62 1.43 -66.99
C LYS A 324 67.93 2.22 -66.88
N ALA A 325 68.19 2.85 -65.74
CA ALA A 325 69.43 3.56 -65.45
C ALA A 325 70.66 2.63 -65.52
N LEU A 326 70.55 1.36 -65.11
CA LEU A 326 71.62 0.38 -65.29
C LEU A 326 71.95 0.13 -66.77
N LYS A 327 70.92 0.01 -67.64
CA LYS A 327 71.11 -0.15 -69.09
C LYS A 327 71.70 1.10 -69.74
N GLU A 328 71.21 2.28 -69.37
CA GLU A 328 71.75 3.57 -69.84
C GLU A 328 73.22 3.74 -69.42
N ARG A 329 73.58 3.36 -68.17
CA ARG A 329 74.96 3.36 -67.67
C ARG A 329 75.85 2.34 -68.39
N GLN A 330 75.33 1.15 -68.72
CA GLN A 330 76.03 0.16 -69.56
C GLN A 330 76.27 0.67 -70.99
N GLN A 331 75.32 1.41 -71.58
CA GLN A 331 75.52 2.08 -72.87
C GLN A 331 76.56 3.20 -72.78
N GLN A 332 76.55 4.01 -71.72
CA GLN A 332 77.59 5.02 -71.49
C GLN A 332 78.99 4.40 -71.30
N GLU A 333 79.10 3.27 -70.58
CA GLU A 333 80.36 2.54 -70.47
C GLU A 333 80.84 1.95 -71.79
N ALA A 334 79.94 1.47 -72.65
CA ALA A 334 80.29 1.01 -74.00
C ALA A 334 80.85 2.18 -74.85
N LEU A 335 80.12 3.30 -74.89
CA LEU A 335 80.57 4.51 -75.60
C LEU A 335 81.89 5.07 -75.06
N LEU A 336 82.13 4.98 -73.74
CA LEU A 336 83.42 5.36 -73.13
C LEU A 336 84.54 4.38 -73.48
N LYS A 337 84.27 3.07 -73.59
CA LYS A 337 85.25 2.07 -74.05
C LYS A 337 85.62 2.30 -75.53
N ASP A 338 84.64 2.59 -76.38
CA ASP A 338 84.86 2.97 -77.79
C ASP A 338 85.65 4.28 -77.90
N ALA A 339 85.32 5.29 -77.09
CA ALA A 339 86.08 6.55 -77.03
C ALA A 339 87.52 6.38 -76.51
N VAL A 340 87.78 5.38 -75.65
CA VAL A 340 89.13 5.04 -75.18
C VAL A 340 89.89 4.19 -76.21
N GLU A 341 89.23 3.36 -77.02
CA GLU A 341 89.79 2.74 -78.23
C GLU A 341 90.20 3.81 -79.25
N GLU A 342 89.30 4.74 -79.57
CA GLU A 342 89.60 5.91 -80.42
C GLU A 342 90.76 6.74 -79.85
N ARG A 343 90.79 6.98 -78.54
CA ARG A 343 91.90 7.73 -77.93
C ARG A 343 93.22 6.96 -77.97
N LYS A 344 93.23 5.63 -77.84
CA LYS A 344 94.44 4.80 -78.07
C LYS A 344 94.90 4.81 -79.53
N ARG A 345 94.00 4.97 -80.50
CA ARG A 345 94.34 5.19 -81.91
C ARG A 345 94.93 6.59 -82.14
N SER A 346 94.37 7.60 -81.46
CA SER A 346 94.87 8.98 -81.45
C SER A 346 96.24 9.09 -80.77
N ASP A 347 96.46 8.41 -79.64
CA ASP A 347 97.73 8.37 -78.92
C ASP A 347 98.84 7.61 -79.69
N ARG A 348 98.44 6.69 -80.60
CA ARG A 348 99.34 6.10 -81.60
C ARG A 348 99.77 7.08 -82.71
N LEU A 349 99.05 8.18 -82.90
CA LEU A 349 99.34 9.23 -83.87
C LEU A 349 99.96 10.48 -83.23
N SER A 350 99.82 10.68 -81.92
CA SER A 350 100.30 11.87 -81.19
C SER A 350 101.75 11.80 -80.70
N LEU A 351 102.50 10.72 -81.02
CA LEU A 351 103.94 10.60 -80.77
C LEU A 351 104.82 11.52 -81.66
N LEU A 352 104.21 12.47 -82.38
CA LEU A 352 104.89 13.46 -83.24
C LEU A 352 104.44 14.92 -82.96
N SER A 353 104.29 15.30 -81.68
CA SER A 353 104.41 16.71 -81.28
C SER A 353 104.85 16.85 -79.82
N VAL A 354 106.12 17.20 -79.60
CA VAL A 354 106.67 17.47 -78.28
C VAL A 354 106.83 18.99 -78.09
N ALA A 355 106.33 19.47 -76.96
CA ALA A 355 106.58 20.78 -76.34
C ALA A 355 106.13 22.06 -77.10
N SER A 356 105.22 22.79 -76.46
CA SER A 356 105.55 24.15 -75.99
C SER A 356 104.67 24.57 -74.80
N ASP A 357 105.30 25.22 -73.81
CA ASP A 357 104.81 26.21 -72.85
C ASP A 357 103.36 26.11 -72.32
N ILE A 358 103.07 25.95 -71.02
CA ILE A 358 103.83 26.30 -69.80
C ILE A 358 104.23 27.79 -69.71
N LYS A 359 103.27 28.66 -69.36
CA LYS A 359 103.44 29.70 -68.30
C LYS A 359 102.17 30.54 -68.04
N LYS A 360 101.54 30.34 -66.88
CA LYS A 360 101.50 31.37 -65.82
C LYS A 360 101.12 30.81 -64.44
N ALA A 361 101.80 31.36 -63.44
CA ALA A 361 101.57 31.34 -61.98
C ALA A 361 100.19 30.81 -61.52
N LYS A 362 100.06 29.87 -60.57
CA LYS A 362 100.92 29.54 -59.41
C LYS A 362 101.19 30.73 -58.46
N ARG A 363 100.32 30.89 -57.46
CA ARG A 363 100.65 31.42 -56.12
C ARG A 363 100.33 30.32 -55.09
N ASN A 364 100.99 30.38 -53.95
CA ASN A 364 100.96 29.37 -52.88
C ASN A 364 99.66 29.50 -52.03
N HIS A 365 99.12 28.45 -51.36
CA HIS A 365 99.68 27.68 -50.23
C HIS A 365 99.99 28.62 -49.03
N GLU A 366 99.44 28.47 -47.81
CA GLU A 366 98.56 27.45 -47.17
C GLU A 366 97.56 28.17 -46.18
N ALA A 367 96.80 27.59 -45.22
CA ALA A 367 96.69 26.23 -44.63
C ALA A 367 95.33 26.00 -43.91
N HIS A 368 94.92 24.72 -43.76
CA HIS A 368 93.99 24.16 -42.74
C HIS A 368 92.52 24.65 -42.74
N ARG A 369 91.50 23.98 -42.16
CA ARG A 369 91.29 22.68 -41.44
C ARG A 369 89.78 22.34 -41.59
N GLY A 370 89.26 21.11 -41.64
CA GLY A 370 89.85 19.77 -41.78
C GLY A 370 88.81 18.66 -41.46
N VAL A 371 89.04 17.44 -42.00
CA VAL A 371 88.53 16.13 -41.51
C VAL A 371 87.06 15.72 -41.82
N GLN A 372 86.90 14.53 -42.43
CA GLN A 372 85.67 13.72 -42.59
C GLN A 372 85.48 12.82 -41.34
N THR A 373 84.34 12.21 -41.00
CA THR A 373 83.76 10.97 -41.58
C THR A 373 82.42 10.68 -40.87
N ALA A 374 81.34 10.28 -41.56
CA ALA A 374 80.90 8.89 -41.81
C ALA A 374 80.35 8.09 -40.60
N GLU A 375 79.04 7.76 -40.70
CA GLU A 375 78.40 6.45 -40.49
C GLU A 375 78.39 5.67 -39.14
N THR A 376 77.16 5.21 -38.82
CA THR A 376 76.79 3.91 -38.21
C THR A 376 76.96 3.59 -36.71
N SER A 377 75.81 3.47 -36.04
CA SER A 377 75.28 2.23 -35.39
C SER A 377 75.88 1.65 -34.09
N SER A 378 74.93 1.35 -33.18
CA SER A 378 74.71 0.04 -32.50
C SER A 378 75.05 -0.14 -31.01
N LEU A 379 74.24 -1.00 -30.39
CA LEU A 379 74.34 -1.67 -29.06
C LEU A 379 74.10 -0.78 -27.81
N ARG A 380 73.32 -1.14 -26.75
CA ARG A 380 72.88 -2.42 -26.11
C ARG A 380 73.89 -2.95 -25.08
N ILE A 381 73.45 -3.13 -23.83
CA ILE A 381 73.43 -4.37 -23.02
C ILE A 381 73.13 -4.06 -21.52
N GLU A 382 72.17 -4.83 -20.98
CA GLU A 382 71.99 -5.48 -19.64
C GLU A 382 72.80 -5.00 -18.38
N TYR A 383 72.42 -5.26 -17.11
CA TYR A 383 71.95 -6.50 -16.45
C TYR A 383 71.09 -6.26 -15.17
N ASP A 384 70.03 -7.08 -14.97
CA ASP A 384 69.71 -8.05 -13.89
C ASP A 384 69.97 -7.71 -12.36
N GLU A 385 69.41 -8.38 -11.34
CA GLU A 385 68.72 -9.70 -11.23
C GLU A 385 67.71 -9.80 -10.02
N GLU A 386 67.08 -10.97 -9.89
CA GLU A 386 65.97 -11.47 -9.03
C GLU A 386 66.10 -11.35 -7.46
N ALA A 387 65.04 -11.02 -6.68
CA ALA A 387 64.13 -11.88 -5.84
C ALA A 387 64.63 -12.21 -4.38
N THR A 388 64.01 -12.97 -3.44
CA THR A 388 62.80 -13.85 -3.41
C THR A 388 62.24 -14.14 -1.96
N VAL A 389 60.90 -14.10 -1.76
CA VAL A 389 60.00 -15.02 -0.95
C VAL A 389 60.08 -15.22 0.62
N SER A 390 58.89 -15.32 1.27
CA SER A 390 58.53 -15.89 2.62
C SER A 390 59.03 -15.17 3.92
N THR A 391 58.46 -15.24 5.15
CA THR A 391 57.27 -15.83 5.89
C THR A 391 57.22 -15.19 7.34
N SER A 392 56.25 -15.30 8.28
CA SER A 392 54.90 -15.90 8.49
C SER A 392 54.25 -15.39 9.82
N GLU A 393 53.06 -15.91 10.19
CA GLU A 393 52.44 -16.28 11.52
C GLU A 393 53.21 -16.04 12.86
N SER A 394 52.64 -15.94 14.09
CA SER A 394 51.27 -16.03 14.72
C SER A 394 51.36 -15.47 16.19
N GLU A 395 50.39 -14.76 16.82
CA GLU A 395 49.08 -15.10 17.44
C GLU A 395 49.09 -15.38 18.99
N TRP A 396 48.03 -14.98 19.74
CA TRP A 396 47.60 -15.38 21.13
C TRP A 396 48.10 -14.73 22.48
N THR A 397 47.16 -13.98 23.13
CA THR A 397 46.71 -13.95 24.58
C THR A 397 47.44 -13.34 25.82
N GLU A 398 46.58 -13.01 26.82
CA GLU A 398 46.74 -12.99 28.31
C GLU A 398 47.36 -11.74 29.02
N SER A 399 46.98 -11.33 30.26
CA SER A 399 45.93 -11.78 31.23
C SER A 399 45.55 -10.70 32.31
N SER A 400 44.89 -11.11 33.42
CA SER A 400 44.42 -10.41 34.65
C SER A 400 43.07 -9.65 34.58
N GLU A 401 42.03 -9.83 35.42
CA GLU A 401 41.81 -10.11 36.88
C GLU A 401 41.57 -8.83 37.73
N ALA A 402 40.69 -8.74 38.74
CA ALA A 402 39.86 -9.72 39.49
C ALA A 402 38.56 -9.10 40.11
N GLU A 403 37.65 -9.96 40.63
CA GLU A 403 36.82 -9.84 41.89
C GLU A 403 35.90 -8.59 42.18
N SER A 404 34.83 -8.62 43.01
CA SER A 404 33.90 -9.65 43.54
C SER A 404 32.73 -8.99 44.37
N GLU A 405 31.88 -9.80 45.03
CA GLU A 405 30.90 -9.50 46.12
C GLU A 405 29.52 -8.81 45.87
N GLU A 406 28.46 -9.63 45.91
CA GLU A 406 27.25 -9.45 46.76
C GLU A 406 27.48 -10.18 48.12
N PRO A 407 26.62 -10.14 49.18
CA PRO A 407 25.24 -9.62 49.31
C PRO A 407 24.98 -8.81 50.63
N LEU A 408 23.71 -8.53 50.99
CA LEU A 408 23.15 -8.78 52.35
C LEU A 408 21.63 -8.52 52.53
N SER A 409 21.07 -9.25 53.50
CA SER A 409 19.73 -9.31 54.12
C SER A 409 19.35 -8.09 55.01
N ASP A 410 18.13 -7.88 55.55
CA ASP A 410 16.76 -8.43 55.31
C ASP A 410 15.61 -7.50 55.84
N PRO A 411 14.89 -7.68 56.98
CA PRO A 411 13.42 -7.55 57.00
C PRO A 411 12.82 -6.31 57.74
N TYR A 412 11.47 -6.28 57.81
CA TYR A 412 10.50 -5.44 58.57
C TYR A 412 9.56 -4.58 57.67
N SER A 413 8.25 -4.41 57.92
CA SER A 413 7.35 -5.04 58.90
C SER A 413 5.85 -4.98 58.48
N THR A 414 5.03 -5.74 59.21
CA THR A 414 3.54 -5.75 59.38
C THR A 414 2.92 -4.37 59.70
N LYS A 415 1.60 -4.08 59.72
CA LYS A 415 0.26 -4.75 59.60
C LYS A 415 -0.78 -3.61 59.32
N ASP A 416 -2.12 -3.70 59.18
CA ASP A 416 -3.22 -4.69 59.25
C ASP A 416 -4.34 -4.20 58.27
N GLU A 417 -5.25 -4.98 57.67
CA GLU A 417 -6.43 -5.76 58.13
C GLU A 417 -7.57 -5.04 58.91
N GLU A 418 -8.74 -4.92 58.27
CA GLU A 418 -10.06 -5.36 58.81
C GLU A 418 -11.13 -5.38 57.69
N GLY A 419 -12.17 -6.25 57.76
CA GLY A 419 -13.27 -6.24 56.77
C GLY A 419 -13.96 -7.57 56.40
N GLY A 420 -14.02 -8.55 57.30
CA GLY A 420 -14.31 -9.97 56.99
C GLY A 420 -15.58 -10.31 56.18
N GLU A 421 -16.71 -9.62 56.38
CA GLU A 421 -17.99 -10.03 55.76
C GLU A 421 -18.14 -9.63 54.28
N GLY A 422 -17.45 -8.57 53.83
CA GLY A 422 -17.45 -8.16 52.42
C GLY A 422 -16.76 -9.17 51.51
N LEU A 423 -15.74 -9.85 52.04
CA LEU A 423 -14.89 -10.80 51.33
C LEU A 423 -15.67 -12.01 50.81
N ALA A 424 -16.53 -12.64 51.63
CA ALA A 424 -17.32 -13.79 51.18
C ALA A 424 -18.23 -13.46 49.97
N SER A 425 -18.83 -12.26 49.96
CA SER A 425 -19.60 -11.78 48.81
C SER A 425 -18.71 -11.47 47.60
N ALA A 426 -17.51 -10.91 47.81
CA ALA A 426 -16.57 -10.61 46.74
C ALA A 426 -15.98 -11.88 46.10
N TYR A 427 -15.60 -12.89 46.89
CA TYR A 427 -15.11 -14.18 46.40
C TYR A 427 -16.17 -14.91 45.58
N LEU A 428 -17.43 -14.97 46.05
CA LEU A 428 -18.51 -15.60 45.28
C LEU A 428 -18.76 -14.86 43.96
N ARG A 429 -18.68 -13.52 43.97
CA ARG A 429 -18.86 -12.68 42.76
C ARG A 429 -17.73 -12.88 41.76
N LYS A 430 -16.48 -12.89 42.23
CA LYS A 430 -15.30 -13.18 41.39
C LYS A 430 -15.36 -14.61 40.84
N PHE A 431 -15.70 -15.60 41.67
CA PHE A 431 -15.89 -16.98 41.23
C PHE A 431 -16.92 -17.11 40.10
N MET A 432 -18.07 -16.43 40.20
CA MET A 432 -19.07 -16.42 39.11
C MET A 432 -18.59 -15.66 37.86
N GLN A 433 -17.71 -14.67 38.00
CA GLN A 433 -17.06 -14.00 36.87
C GLN A 433 -16.06 -14.93 36.16
N GLU A 434 -15.21 -15.67 36.89
CA GLU A 434 -14.30 -16.65 36.28
C GLU A 434 -15.07 -17.83 35.65
N VAL A 435 -16.19 -18.28 36.25
CA VAL A 435 -17.11 -19.26 35.62
C VAL A 435 -17.66 -18.72 34.29
N ALA A 436 -18.17 -17.49 34.27
CA ALA A 436 -18.69 -16.86 33.06
C ALA A 436 -17.59 -16.57 32.02
N ARG A 437 -16.35 -16.41 32.46
CA ARG A 437 -15.16 -16.29 31.60
C ARG A 437 -14.80 -17.64 30.96
N ALA A 438 -14.57 -18.68 31.75
CA ALA A 438 -14.26 -20.03 31.25
C ALA A 438 -15.36 -20.59 30.32
N THR A 439 -16.62 -20.21 30.56
CA THR A 439 -17.76 -20.54 29.67
C THR A 439 -17.63 -19.87 28.28
N ARG A 440 -17.14 -18.62 28.21
CA ARG A 440 -16.91 -17.90 26.94
C ARG A 440 -15.62 -18.35 26.25
N GLU A 441 -14.54 -18.51 27.01
CA GLU A 441 -13.25 -19.05 26.57
C GLU A 441 -13.31 -20.55 26.20
N CYS A 442 -14.46 -21.22 26.39
CA CYS A 442 -14.67 -22.63 26.03
C CYS A 442 -13.63 -23.59 26.62
N ASP A 443 -13.14 -23.31 27.83
CA ASP A 443 -12.09 -24.10 28.48
C ASP A 443 -12.69 -25.31 29.23
N PRO A 444 -12.52 -26.55 28.75
CA PRO A 444 -13.14 -27.71 29.39
C PRO A 444 -12.52 -28.05 30.76
N ALA A 445 -11.26 -27.67 31.01
CA ALA A 445 -10.55 -27.99 32.25
C ALA A 445 -10.84 -26.98 33.38
N GLN A 446 -10.99 -25.70 33.03
CA GLN A 446 -11.51 -24.70 33.97
C GLN A 446 -12.99 -24.95 34.27
N LEU A 447 -13.80 -25.32 33.27
CA LEU A 447 -15.21 -25.64 33.46
C LEU A 447 -15.43 -26.84 34.40
N THR A 448 -14.69 -27.95 34.25
CA THR A 448 -14.75 -29.06 35.22
C THR A 448 -14.31 -28.62 36.62
N PHE A 449 -13.16 -27.95 36.74
CA PHE A 449 -12.64 -27.47 38.03
C PHE A 449 -13.64 -26.57 38.77
N PHE A 450 -14.23 -25.58 38.10
CA PHE A 450 -15.21 -24.70 38.74
C PHE A 450 -16.52 -25.42 39.07
N LEU A 451 -16.96 -26.39 38.26
CA LEU A 451 -18.14 -27.19 38.56
C LEU A 451 -17.93 -28.16 39.74
N GLU A 452 -16.72 -28.69 39.90
CA GLU A 452 -16.33 -29.48 41.07
C GLU A 452 -16.24 -28.62 42.34
N ARG A 453 -15.56 -27.47 42.29
CA ARG A 453 -15.50 -26.52 43.42
C ARG A 453 -16.88 -26.00 43.81
N ALA A 454 -17.77 -25.76 42.85
CA ALA A 454 -19.17 -25.42 43.13
C ALA A 454 -19.99 -26.58 43.72
N ARG A 455 -19.63 -27.83 43.43
CA ARG A 455 -20.25 -29.03 44.02
C ARG A 455 -19.80 -29.23 45.46
N GLU A 456 -18.51 -29.09 45.74
CA GLU A 456 -17.96 -29.09 47.11
C GLU A 456 -18.59 -27.98 47.97
N ALA A 457 -18.73 -26.78 47.41
CA ALA A 457 -19.38 -25.63 48.06
C ALA A 457 -20.92 -25.74 48.14
N ASN A 458 -21.53 -26.88 47.76
CA ASN A 458 -22.98 -27.12 47.73
C ASN A 458 -23.82 -26.11 46.90
N LEU A 459 -23.21 -25.35 45.98
CA LEU A 459 -23.87 -24.35 45.13
C LEU A 459 -24.68 -24.95 43.96
N GLY A 460 -24.73 -26.28 43.86
CA GLY A 460 -25.06 -27.04 42.64
C GLY A 460 -26.45 -26.93 42.02
N LYS A 461 -27.30 -25.98 42.47
CA LYS A 461 -28.61 -25.63 41.88
C LYS A 461 -28.91 -24.10 41.86
N GLY A 462 -27.98 -23.25 42.32
CA GLY A 462 -28.27 -21.84 42.64
C GLY A 462 -28.17 -20.82 41.50
N PRO A 463 -27.02 -20.73 40.78
CA PRO A 463 -26.77 -19.66 39.80
C PRO A 463 -26.95 -20.11 38.34
N ARG A 464 -27.32 -19.16 37.47
CA ARG A 464 -27.45 -19.37 36.01
C ARG A 464 -26.11 -19.70 35.36
N GLU A 465 -25.04 -19.12 35.91
CA GLU A 465 -23.67 -19.20 35.41
C GLU A 465 -23.15 -20.65 35.50
N LEU A 466 -23.44 -21.34 36.61
CA LEU A 466 -23.13 -22.77 36.78
C LEU A 466 -24.03 -23.69 35.94
N GLN A 467 -25.21 -23.24 35.52
CA GLN A 467 -26.04 -24.00 34.58
C GLN A 467 -25.50 -23.87 33.15
N LEU A 468 -25.11 -22.66 32.74
CA LEU A 468 -24.46 -22.42 31.44
C LEU A 468 -23.12 -23.16 31.34
N ALA A 469 -22.30 -23.16 32.38
CA ALA A 469 -21.04 -23.90 32.43
C ALA A 469 -21.22 -25.42 32.19
N ARG A 470 -22.31 -26.01 32.69
CA ARG A 470 -22.64 -27.43 32.43
C ARG A 470 -23.04 -27.67 30.99
N VAL A 471 -24.00 -26.88 30.49
CA VAL A 471 -24.46 -26.98 29.09
C VAL A 471 -23.29 -26.76 28.13
N GLN A 472 -22.37 -25.84 28.43
CA GLN A 472 -21.18 -25.63 27.60
C GLN A 472 -20.21 -26.81 27.65
N LEU A 473 -20.00 -27.44 28.82
CA LEU A 473 -19.17 -28.64 28.94
C LEU A 473 -19.79 -29.86 28.23
N GLU A 474 -21.12 -29.99 28.26
CA GLU A 474 -21.88 -30.98 27.51
C GLU A 474 -21.76 -30.72 25.99
N ASN A 475 -21.94 -29.47 25.53
CA ASN A 475 -21.75 -29.06 24.13
C ASN A 475 -20.30 -29.29 23.65
N LEU A 476 -19.29 -29.00 24.48
CA LEU A 476 -17.87 -29.26 24.17
C LEU A 476 -17.52 -30.76 24.12
N SER A 477 -18.48 -31.64 24.42
CA SER A 477 -18.36 -33.10 24.22
C SER A 477 -19.01 -33.58 22.91
N ASP A 478 -19.75 -32.70 22.20
CA ASP A 478 -20.45 -33.00 20.95
C ASP A 478 -19.58 -32.64 19.72
N PRO A 479 -19.21 -33.62 18.85
CA PRO A 479 -18.47 -33.37 17.62
C PRO A 479 -19.16 -32.41 16.64
N SER A 480 -20.50 -32.38 16.60
CA SER A 480 -21.27 -31.51 15.71
C SER A 480 -21.23 -30.05 16.17
N PHE A 481 -21.33 -29.80 17.48
CA PHE A 481 -21.15 -28.49 18.09
C PHE A 481 -19.73 -27.96 17.85
N LEU A 482 -18.70 -28.77 18.15
CA LEU A 482 -17.30 -28.39 17.91
C LEU A 482 -17.02 -28.07 16.43
N ASN A 483 -17.59 -28.83 15.49
CA ASN A 483 -17.47 -28.55 14.05
C ASN A 483 -18.12 -27.24 13.60
N ALA A 484 -19.12 -26.73 14.34
CA ALA A 484 -19.73 -25.42 14.08
C ALA A 484 -18.92 -24.30 14.76
N GLU A 485 -18.66 -24.44 16.06
CA GLU A 485 -17.97 -23.43 16.86
C GLU A 485 -16.53 -23.17 16.39
N LEU A 486 -15.83 -24.20 15.89
CA LEU A 486 -14.52 -24.05 15.23
C LEU A 486 -14.60 -23.22 13.94
N LYS A 487 -15.69 -23.30 13.16
CA LYS A 487 -15.85 -22.50 11.94
C LYS A 487 -16.05 -21.04 12.30
N GLU A 488 -17.00 -20.75 13.18
CA GLU A 488 -17.29 -19.40 13.65
C GLU A 488 -16.05 -18.74 14.28
N ALA A 489 -15.35 -19.46 15.18
CA ALA A 489 -14.12 -18.94 15.81
C ALA A 489 -12.97 -18.74 14.79
N THR A 490 -12.83 -19.61 13.79
CA THR A 490 -11.82 -19.43 12.73
C THR A 490 -12.18 -18.26 11.81
N ILE A 491 -13.46 -18.04 11.51
CA ILE A 491 -13.93 -16.90 10.69
C ILE A 491 -13.70 -15.58 11.44
N GLY A 492 -14.13 -15.46 12.69
CA GLY A 492 -13.91 -14.25 13.50
C GLY A 492 -12.44 -13.88 13.65
N VAL A 493 -11.56 -14.88 13.82
CA VAL A 493 -10.11 -14.71 13.87
C VAL A 493 -9.51 -14.33 12.52
N THR A 494 -9.88 -14.99 11.41
CA THR A 494 -9.32 -14.70 10.09
C THR A 494 -9.83 -13.38 9.47
N TRP A 495 -10.95 -12.85 9.94
CA TRP A 495 -11.52 -11.58 9.47
C TRP A 495 -11.05 -10.36 10.28
N GLY A 496 -10.15 -10.53 11.26
CA GLY A 496 -9.52 -9.43 11.99
C GLY A 496 -10.39 -8.77 13.07
N VAL A 497 -11.47 -9.44 13.51
CA VAL A 497 -12.43 -8.90 14.51
C VAL A 497 -12.28 -9.61 15.88
N ALA A 498 -11.33 -10.54 16.01
CA ALA A 498 -11.14 -11.34 17.22
C ALA A 498 -10.46 -10.60 18.38
N THR A 499 -10.99 -10.83 19.59
CA THR A 499 -10.40 -10.37 20.86
C THR A 499 -9.41 -11.39 21.43
N GLN A 500 -8.71 -11.02 22.51
CA GLN A 500 -7.86 -11.96 23.26
C GLN A 500 -8.64 -13.14 23.86
N GLU A 501 -9.93 -12.96 24.17
CA GLU A 501 -10.79 -14.06 24.60
C GLU A 501 -11.10 -15.02 23.44
N ASP A 502 -11.22 -14.53 22.21
CA ASP A 502 -11.50 -15.35 21.00
C ASP A 502 -10.29 -16.17 20.54
N PHE A 503 -9.06 -15.64 20.65
CA PHE A 503 -7.85 -16.43 20.39
C PHE A 503 -7.69 -17.57 21.42
N VAL A 504 -7.99 -17.31 22.70
CA VAL A 504 -8.02 -18.33 23.75
C VAL A 504 -9.12 -19.36 23.48
N LYS A 505 -10.32 -18.91 23.09
CA LYS A 505 -11.44 -19.77 22.70
C LYS A 505 -11.08 -20.69 21.52
N LEU A 506 -10.51 -20.15 20.44
CA LEU A 506 -10.08 -20.93 19.28
C LEU A 506 -9.02 -21.98 19.66
N ARG A 507 -8.04 -21.62 20.50
CA ARG A 507 -7.05 -22.57 21.03
C ARG A 507 -7.70 -23.71 21.81
N ASN A 508 -8.56 -23.38 22.77
CA ASN A 508 -9.22 -24.35 23.64
C ASN A 508 -10.13 -25.31 22.83
N LEU A 509 -10.86 -24.78 21.84
CA LEU A 509 -11.67 -25.57 20.90
C LEU A 509 -10.81 -26.52 20.06
N VAL A 510 -9.67 -26.06 19.52
CA VAL A 510 -8.76 -26.91 18.72
C VAL A 510 -8.10 -28.00 19.57
N GLU A 511 -7.75 -27.72 20.82
CA GLU A 511 -7.18 -28.69 21.75
C GLU A 511 -8.23 -29.75 22.18
N GLN A 512 -9.45 -29.33 22.52
CA GLN A 512 -10.57 -30.23 22.80
C GLN A 512 -10.94 -31.10 21.59
N ALA A 513 -10.97 -30.52 20.38
CA ALA A 513 -11.25 -31.25 19.15
C ALA A 513 -10.17 -32.29 18.82
N LYS A 514 -8.89 -31.97 19.04
CA LYS A 514 -7.78 -32.94 18.95
C LYS A 514 -7.95 -34.07 19.98
N ALA A 515 -8.33 -33.76 21.22
CA ALA A 515 -8.54 -34.75 22.27
C ALA A 515 -9.69 -35.72 21.97
N ILE A 516 -10.83 -35.23 21.47
CA ILE A 516 -11.96 -36.09 21.07
C ILE A 516 -11.60 -36.92 19.84
N ARG A 517 -10.95 -36.33 18.81
CA ARG A 517 -10.50 -37.08 17.63
C ARG A 517 -9.50 -38.18 17.99
N ALA A 518 -8.63 -37.96 18.97
CA ALA A 518 -7.71 -38.98 19.49
C ALA A 518 -8.44 -40.15 20.17
N LYS A 519 -9.48 -39.87 20.97
CA LYS A 519 -10.34 -40.91 21.58
C LYS A 519 -11.10 -41.71 20.51
N GLN A 520 -11.77 -41.02 19.58
CA GLN A 520 -12.47 -41.65 18.46
C GLN A 520 -11.55 -42.55 17.62
N LYS A 521 -10.28 -42.16 17.43
CA LYS A 521 -9.30 -42.98 16.69
C LYS A 521 -8.95 -44.29 17.41
N GLY A 522 -8.97 -44.34 18.74
CA GLY A 522 -8.79 -45.58 19.52
C GLY A 522 -10.06 -46.44 19.62
N GLU A 523 -11.25 -45.85 19.46
CA GLU A 523 -12.54 -46.57 19.49
C GLU A 523 -12.93 -47.13 18.11
N ALA A 524 -12.46 -46.50 17.02
CA ALA A 524 -12.64 -46.95 15.64
C ALA A 524 -11.98 -48.31 15.33
N GLU A 525 -11.03 -48.77 16.14
CA GLU A 525 -10.46 -50.12 16.06
C GLU A 525 -11.39 -51.21 16.64
N ARG A 526 -12.59 -50.84 17.13
CA ARG A 526 -13.52 -51.76 17.82
C ARG A 526 -15.00 -51.69 17.39
N SER A 527 -15.42 -50.78 16.51
CA SER A 527 -16.83 -50.66 16.12
C SER A 527 -17.07 -50.09 14.71
N ASP A 528 -18.25 -50.36 14.15
CA ASP A 528 -18.58 -50.11 12.73
C ASP A 528 -18.52 -48.63 12.29
N PRO A 529 -18.03 -48.31 11.07
CA PRO A 529 -17.70 -46.93 10.69
C PRO A 529 -18.89 -45.99 10.42
N LEU A 530 -20.13 -46.50 10.40
CA LEU A 530 -21.26 -45.85 9.71
C LEU A 530 -22.24 -45.07 10.61
N ARG A 531 -21.93 -44.85 11.91
CA ARG A 531 -22.83 -44.11 12.83
C ARG A 531 -22.17 -43.12 13.81
N LEU A 532 -20.87 -42.85 13.69
CA LEU A 532 -20.20 -41.83 14.51
C LEU A 532 -20.18 -40.48 13.79
N GLN A 533 -20.68 -39.44 14.44
CA GLN A 533 -20.42 -38.05 14.03
C GLN A 533 -18.95 -37.73 14.38
N THR A 534 -18.16 -37.39 13.37
CA THR A 534 -16.72 -37.14 13.51
C THR A 534 -16.39 -35.67 13.33
N ILE A 535 -15.24 -35.26 13.89
CA ILE A 535 -14.69 -33.92 13.70
C ILE A 535 -14.11 -33.83 12.29
N ASP A 536 -14.51 -32.81 11.53
CA ASP A 536 -14.08 -32.59 10.15
C ASP A 536 -12.60 -32.20 10.12
N GLU A 537 -11.80 -33.05 9.49
CA GLU A 537 -10.35 -32.86 9.36
C GLU A 537 -9.98 -31.55 8.66
N LYS A 538 -10.77 -31.09 7.69
CA LYS A 538 -10.50 -29.83 6.98
C LYS A 538 -10.76 -28.62 7.87
N VAL A 539 -11.80 -28.69 8.70
CA VAL A 539 -12.14 -27.64 9.68
C VAL A 539 -11.06 -27.58 10.77
N LEU A 540 -10.68 -28.72 11.34
CA LEU A 540 -9.65 -28.79 12.37
C LEU A 540 -8.27 -28.38 11.84
N ALA A 541 -7.92 -28.73 10.60
CA ALA A 541 -6.68 -28.31 9.97
C ALA A 541 -6.66 -26.79 9.70
N SER A 542 -7.77 -26.22 9.21
CA SER A 542 -7.90 -24.77 9.01
C SER A 542 -7.75 -23.98 10.31
N ALA A 543 -8.47 -24.39 11.36
CA ALA A 543 -8.41 -23.77 12.68
C ALA A 543 -7.00 -23.88 13.31
N ALA A 544 -6.34 -25.04 13.16
CA ALA A 544 -4.97 -25.24 13.64
C ALA A 544 -3.94 -24.39 12.86
N ALA A 545 -4.04 -24.32 11.54
CA ALA A 545 -3.16 -23.48 10.71
C ALA A 545 -3.30 -21.99 11.04
N THR A 546 -4.54 -21.54 11.31
CA THR A 546 -4.84 -20.18 11.77
C THR A 546 -4.12 -19.86 13.08
N LEU A 547 -4.24 -20.73 14.10
CA LEU A 547 -3.52 -20.59 15.37
C LEU A 547 -2.00 -20.64 15.22
N GLU A 548 -1.47 -21.47 14.32
CA GLU A 548 -0.04 -21.59 14.14
C GLU A 548 0.57 -20.41 13.37
N SER A 549 -0.19 -19.77 12.47
CA SER A 549 0.18 -18.48 11.88
C SER A 549 0.36 -17.40 12.97
N LEU A 550 -0.60 -17.32 13.90
CA LEU A 550 -0.57 -16.36 15.02
C LEU A 550 0.57 -16.63 16.03
N ARG A 551 0.89 -17.90 16.30
CA ARG A 551 2.07 -18.25 17.10
C ARG A 551 3.39 -17.85 16.44
N ARG A 552 3.45 -17.80 15.11
CA ARG A 552 4.64 -17.35 14.35
C ARG A 552 4.80 -15.83 14.35
N THR A 553 3.73 -15.05 14.56
CA THR A 553 3.84 -13.61 14.84
C THR A 553 4.27 -13.37 16.29
N GLU A 554 3.60 -13.96 17.29
CA GLU A 554 3.99 -13.84 18.73
C GLU A 554 5.45 -14.26 18.99
N GLY A 555 5.90 -15.35 18.34
CA GLY A 555 7.25 -15.87 18.48
C GLY A 555 8.35 -14.94 17.95
N ARG A 556 8.01 -13.98 17.08
CA ARG A 556 8.96 -13.05 16.44
C ARG A 556 9.18 -11.79 17.27
N GLU A 557 8.17 -11.34 18.01
CA GLU A 557 8.26 -10.15 18.88
C GLU A 557 9.21 -10.34 20.07
N ARG A 558 9.26 -11.56 20.63
CA ARG A 558 10.18 -11.89 21.74
C ARG A 558 11.66 -11.77 21.37
N GLY A 559 12.01 -11.68 20.09
CA GLY A 559 13.38 -11.52 19.60
C GLY A 559 13.93 -10.09 19.62
N SER A 560 13.13 -9.06 19.97
CA SER A 560 13.58 -7.66 19.93
C SER A 560 13.33 -6.83 21.19
N SER A 561 12.72 -7.39 22.24
CA SER A 561 12.47 -6.67 23.50
C SER A 561 13.52 -7.02 24.57
N ALA A 562 14.76 -6.54 24.37
CA ALA A 562 15.89 -6.87 25.25
C ALA A 562 16.94 -5.74 25.41
N LYS A 563 16.50 -4.47 25.48
CA LYS A 563 17.28 -3.33 26.05
C LYS A 563 16.46 -2.03 26.08
N PHE A 564 15.75 -1.77 27.18
CA PHE A 564 15.77 -0.46 27.86
C PHE A 564 15.14 -0.57 29.25
N GLY A 565 15.90 -0.19 30.28
CA GLY A 565 15.44 -0.15 31.66
C GLY A 565 16.14 0.99 32.37
N GLY A 566 15.39 2.06 32.68
CA GLY A 566 15.86 3.23 33.39
C GLY A 566 14.67 3.82 34.15
N THR A 567 14.80 3.99 35.46
CA THR A 567 13.67 4.11 36.38
C THR A 567 13.45 5.52 36.91
N PHE A 568 12.18 5.89 37.06
CA PHE A 568 11.71 6.77 38.12
C PHE A 568 10.40 6.18 38.68
N GLY A 569 10.30 6.02 40.00
CA GLY A 569 9.06 5.59 40.68
C GLY A 569 8.17 6.80 41.02
N GLU A 570 6.99 6.67 41.63
CA GLU A 570 6.19 5.54 42.16
C GLU A 570 4.70 5.98 42.11
N ARG A 571 3.64 5.17 42.24
CA ARG A 571 3.36 3.71 42.28
C ARG A 571 1.87 3.57 41.91
N GLY A 572 1.47 2.62 41.05
CA GLY A 572 0.04 2.41 40.77
C GLY A 572 -0.26 1.38 39.68
N ASP A 573 -0.54 0.14 40.11
CA ASP A 573 -0.95 -1.01 39.29
C ASP A 573 0.05 -1.52 38.22
N ARG A 574 0.05 -2.84 37.95
CA ARG A 574 0.96 -3.49 36.98
C ARG A 574 0.17 -4.38 36.02
N GLY A 575 -0.14 -3.85 34.83
CA GLY A 575 -0.72 -4.66 33.74
C GLY A 575 -1.22 -3.90 32.51
N GLY A 576 -1.46 -2.58 32.60
CA GLY A 576 -2.19 -1.81 31.57
C GLY A 576 -1.37 -1.05 30.52
N GLY A 577 -0.06 -1.28 30.39
CA GLY A 577 0.86 -0.38 29.68
C GLY A 577 0.52 -0.08 28.21
N LEU A 578 -0.11 -1.00 27.49
CA LEU A 578 -0.56 -0.82 26.10
C LEU A 578 -2.08 -0.57 25.97
N THR A 579 -2.89 -0.85 26.99
CA THR A 579 -4.36 -0.74 26.91
C THR A 579 -4.91 0.58 27.47
N ALA A 580 -4.11 1.34 28.21
CA ALA A 580 -4.50 2.62 28.79
C ALA A 580 -4.91 3.68 27.74
N TYR A 581 -4.28 3.66 26.56
CA TYR A 581 -4.44 4.66 25.50
C TYR A 581 -5.35 4.23 24.34
N LEU A 582 -6.15 3.18 24.52
CA LEU A 582 -7.23 2.82 23.58
C LEU A 582 -8.23 3.98 23.47
N PHE A 583 -8.58 4.39 22.25
CA PHE A 583 -9.47 5.55 21.97
C PHE A 583 -10.80 5.49 22.74
N GLU A 584 -11.42 4.32 22.86
CA GLU A 584 -12.65 4.13 23.63
C GLU A 584 -12.52 4.40 25.14
N ASN A 585 -11.30 4.45 25.67
CA ASN A 585 -11.01 4.78 27.06
C ASN A 585 -10.61 6.26 27.24
N TYR A 586 -10.70 7.11 26.20
CA TYR A 586 -10.46 8.55 26.32
C TYR A 586 -11.48 9.18 27.29
N PRO A 587 -11.04 9.78 28.42
CA PRO A 587 -11.95 10.12 29.52
C PRO A 587 -12.95 11.23 29.19
N LEU A 588 -12.64 12.13 28.23
CA LEU A 588 -13.52 13.24 27.87
C LEU A 588 -14.65 12.88 26.89
N LEU A 589 -14.69 11.63 26.40
CA LEU A 589 -15.83 11.12 25.62
C LEU A 589 -17.10 11.17 26.46
N GLY A 590 -18.15 11.79 25.94
CA GLY A 590 -19.43 11.98 26.64
C GLY A 590 -20.06 10.66 27.10
N ILE A 591 -19.83 9.56 26.39
CA ILE A 591 -20.24 8.21 26.81
C ILE A 591 -19.45 7.72 28.04
N ASN A 592 -18.14 7.99 28.14
CA ASN A 592 -17.32 7.63 29.29
C ASN A 592 -17.66 8.47 30.53
N ILE A 593 -17.93 9.76 30.37
CA ILE A 593 -18.45 10.62 31.44
C ILE A 593 -19.79 10.06 31.96
N ARG A 594 -20.74 9.77 31.06
CA ARG A 594 -22.04 9.13 31.40
C ARG A 594 -21.86 7.78 32.10
N ILE A 595 -20.84 6.99 31.76
CA ILE A 595 -20.49 5.72 32.43
C ILE A 595 -20.00 5.98 33.87
N GLN A 596 -19.07 6.93 34.07
CA GLN A 596 -18.50 7.27 35.38
C GLN A 596 -19.54 7.87 36.35
N GLU A 597 -20.43 8.74 35.85
CA GLU A 597 -21.53 9.31 36.63
C GLU A 597 -22.59 8.27 37.04
N THR A 598 -22.70 7.17 36.29
CA THR A 598 -23.76 6.17 36.48
C THR A 598 -23.47 5.24 37.65
N LYS A 599 -23.98 5.61 38.82
CA LYS A 599 -23.93 4.86 40.09
C LYS A 599 -24.74 3.54 40.12
N SER A 600 -25.05 2.95 38.96
CA SER A 600 -25.97 1.81 38.84
C SER A 600 -25.43 0.77 37.87
N MET A 601 -24.79 -0.28 38.40
CA MET A 601 -24.09 -1.33 37.63
C MET A 601 -24.81 -1.77 36.35
N ARG A 602 -26.11 -2.10 36.42
CA ARG A 602 -26.89 -2.53 35.23
C ARG A 602 -27.04 -1.47 34.14
N LYS A 603 -27.01 -0.18 34.49
CA LYS A 603 -26.95 0.91 33.51
C LYS A 603 -25.51 1.13 33.03
N THR A 604 -24.52 1.00 33.91
CA THR A 604 -23.09 1.07 33.55
C THR A 604 -22.76 -0.01 32.51
N GLU A 605 -23.17 -1.25 32.74
CA GLU A 605 -23.10 -2.39 31.81
C GLU A 605 -23.75 -2.07 30.45
N GLN A 606 -24.96 -1.50 30.45
CA GLN A 606 -25.67 -1.09 29.23
C GLN A 606 -24.96 0.05 28.47
N LEU A 607 -24.37 1.01 29.18
CA LEU A 607 -23.62 2.11 28.58
C LEU A 607 -22.26 1.65 28.04
N VAL A 608 -21.60 0.69 28.69
CA VAL A 608 -20.36 0.07 28.20
C VAL A 608 -20.61 -0.74 26.93
N LEU A 609 -21.71 -1.50 26.83
CA LEU A 609 -22.09 -2.17 25.58
C LEU A 609 -22.38 -1.14 24.46
N ARG A 610 -23.15 -0.11 24.78
CA ARG A 610 -23.48 0.98 23.84
C ARG A 610 -22.28 1.84 23.45
N ARG A 611 -21.17 1.80 24.20
CA ARG A 611 -19.91 2.49 23.88
C ARG A 611 -19.33 1.98 22.56
N GLU A 612 -19.40 0.67 22.30
CA GLU A 612 -18.88 0.10 21.05
C GLU A 612 -19.72 0.58 19.86
N GLU A 613 -21.04 0.46 19.95
CA GLU A 613 -22.00 0.92 18.94
C GLU A 613 -21.84 2.42 18.61
N LEU A 614 -21.51 3.24 19.62
CA LEU A 614 -21.35 4.69 19.47
C LEU A 614 -19.97 5.10 18.93
N LEU A 615 -18.95 4.25 18.99
CA LEU A 615 -17.56 4.60 18.65
C LEU A 615 -16.97 3.77 17.48
N SER A 616 -17.74 2.86 16.89
CA SER A 616 -17.44 2.26 15.57
C SER A 616 -17.80 3.19 14.41
N HIS A 617 -17.33 2.87 13.20
CA HIS A 617 -17.78 3.48 11.94
C HIS A 617 -19.31 3.49 11.81
N GLN A 618 -19.85 4.56 11.23
CA GLN A 618 -21.25 4.66 10.83
C GLN A 618 -21.41 5.45 9.52
N THR A 619 -22.49 5.20 8.79
CA THR A 619 -22.86 5.94 7.56
C THR A 619 -23.82 7.10 7.81
N ASP A 620 -24.61 7.02 8.88
CA ASP A 620 -25.59 8.06 9.25
C ASP A 620 -24.91 9.24 9.97
N PRO A 621 -25.41 10.48 9.84
CA PRO A 621 -24.89 11.61 10.61
C PRO A 621 -25.01 11.42 12.13
N LEU A 622 -24.04 11.94 12.89
CA LEU A 622 -24.15 12.04 14.35
C LEU A 622 -25.40 12.85 14.76
N ALA A 623 -25.96 12.49 15.92
CA ALA A 623 -27.09 13.17 16.56
C ALA A 623 -26.67 13.97 17.82
N GLU A 624 -25.60 13.56 18.47
CA GLU A 624 -24.91 14.25 19.57
C GLU A 624 -23.39 14.23 19.24
N PRO A 625 -22.60 15.26 19.60
CA PRO A 625 -21.13 15.22 19.52
C PRO A 625 -20.52 14.11 20.38
N LEU A 626 -19.24 13.79 20.15
CA LEU A 626 -18.54 12.74 20.90
C LEU A 626 -18.00 13.25 22.24
N LEU A 627 -17.62 14.52 22.31
CA LEU A 627 -17.16 15.23 23.51
C LEU A 627 -18.26 16.16 24.07
N GLN A 628 -18.05 16.65 25.30
CA GLN A 628 -18.82 17.80 25.81
C GLN A 628 -18.21 19.09 25.27
N LEU A 629 -18.99 19.89 24.54
CA LEU A 629 -18.57 21.11 23.88
C LEU A 629 -19.04 22.37 24.64
N PRO A 630 -18.37 23.53 24.49
CA PRO A 630 -18.61 24.68 25.37
C PRO A 630 -19.97 25.35 25.17
N ASP A 631 -20.54 25.32 23.96
CA ASP A 631 -21.86 25.87 23.66
C ASP A 631 -22.59 25.12 22.52
N HIS A 632 -23.86 25.45 22.33
CA HIS A 632 -24.71 24.85 21.28
C HIS A 632 -24.26 25.23 19.86
N HIS A 633 -23.47 26.30 19.67
CA HIS A 633 -22.92 26.63 18.36
C HIS A 633 -21.82 25.63 17.98
N ALA A 634 -20.90 25.34 18.91
CA ALA A 634 -19.89 24.30 18.77
C ALA A 634 -20.53 22.92 18.52
N GLU A 635 -21.63 22.56 19.20
CA GLU A 635 -22.38 21.33 18.91
C GLU A 635 -22.87 21.26 17.45
N VAL A 636 -23.55 22.31 16.96
CA VAL A 636 -24.09 22.35 15.59
C VAL A 636 -22.97 22.33 14.54
N VAL A 637 -21.84 22.98 14.82
CA VAL A 637 -20.66 22.97 13.95
C VAL A 637 -19.97 21.61 13.96
N ALA A 638 -19.81 20.94 15.11
CA ALA A 638 -19.27 19.58 15.22
C ALA A 638 -20.13 18.55 14.47
N LEU A 639 -21.46 18.63 14.59
CA LEU A 639 -22.39 17.78 13.84
C LEU A 639 -22.38 18.08 12.34
N THR A 640 -21.97 19.29 11.93
CA THR A 640 -21.78 19.66 10.53
C THR A 640 -20.42 19.17 10.00
N CYS A 641 -19.35 19.27 10.79
CA CYS A 641 -18.05 18.67 10.51
C CYS A 641 -18.19 17.16 10.22
N PHE A 642 -18.93 16.41 11.04
CA PHE A 642 -19.17 14.98 10.78
C PHE A 642 -19.87 14.71 9.43
N ARG A 643 -20.74 15.62 8.97
CA ARG A 643 -21.42 15.52 7.68
C ARG A 643 -20.51 15.87 6.49
N SER A 644 -19.43 16.62 6.71
CA SER A 644 -18.35 16.81 5.74
C SER A 644 -17.38 15.63 5.77
N LEU A 645 -17.07 15.07 6.95
CA LEU A 645 -16.25 13.86 7.12
C LEU A 645 -16.80 12.65 6.34
N LEU A 646 -18.10 12.37 6.47
CA LEU A 646 -18.82 11.36 5.66
C LEU A 646 -18.73 11.63 4.14
N GLY A 647 -18.54 12.89 3.74
CA GLY A 647 -18.33 13.26 2.32
C GLY A 647 -16.90 12.99 1.85
N VAL A 648 -15.90 13.32 2.67
CA VAL A 648 -14.48 13.02 2.42
C VAL A 648 -14.25 11.50 2.32
N MET A 649 -14.73 10.75 3.32
CA MET A 649 -14.55 9.30 3.44
C MET A 649 -15.44 8.52 2.44
N GLY A 650 -16.56 9.12 2.00
CA GLY A 650 -17.31 8.69 0.82
C GLY A 650 -18.60 7.94 1.10
N GLU A 651 -19.00 7.80 2.36
CA GLU A 651 -20.33 7.30 2.78
C GLU A 651 -21.46 8.21 2.27
N ARG A 652 -21.16 9.51 2.07
CA ARG A 652 -22.08 10.51 1.55
C ARG A 652 -21.61 11.04 0.19
N PHE A 653 -22.47 10.97 -0.82
CA PHE A 653 -22.21 11.59 -2.12
C PHE A 653 -21.99 13.11 -1.99
N CYS A 654 -20.90 13.59 -2.55
CA CYS A 654 -20.54 15.01 -2.62
C CYS A 654 -19.73 15.29 -3.89
N VAL A 655 -19.68 16.55 -4.31
CA VAL A 655 -18.81 17.03 -5.39
C VAL A 655 -17.67 17.82 -4.77
N GLY A 656 -16.42 17.45 -5.07
CA GLY A 656 -15.23 18.14 -4.55
C GLY A 656 -14.82 17.71 -3.13
N ARG A 657 -14.42 16.45 -2.93
CA ARG A 657 -13.96 15.94 -1.61
C ARG A 657 -12.82 16.77 -0.99
N SER A 658 -11.94 17.37 -1.80
CA SER A 658 -10.89 18.28 -1.28
C SER A 658 -11.50 19.43 -0.49
N ALA A 659 -12.51 20.12 -1.04
CA ALA A 659 -13.12 21.27 -0.39
C ALA A 659 -13.71 20.91 0.99
N LEU A 660 -14.28 19.71 1.15
CA LEU A 660 -14.74 19.22 2.46
C LEU A 660 -13.59 18.92 3.42
N SER A 661 -12.45 18.43 2.94
CA SER A 661 -11.22 18.33 3.76
C SER A 661 -10.69 19.71 4.14
N ASP A 662 -10.65 20.64 3.20
CA ASP A 662 -10.17 22.01 3.39
C ASP A 662 -11.07 22.79 4.38
N GLU A 663 -12.38 22.55 4.37
CA GLU A 663 -13.35 23.01 5.38
C GLU A 663 -13.03 22.47 6.79
N ILE A 664 -12.79 21.16 6.93
CA ILE A 664 -12.47 20.52 8.23
C ILE A 664 -11.13 21.04 8.76
N LEU A 665 -10.13 21.20 7.88
CA LEU A 665 -8.83 21.76 8.24
C LEU A 665 -8.92 23.26 8.60
N ALA A 666 -9.79 24.03 7.92
CA ALA A 666 -10.06 25.41 8.28
C ALA A 666 -10.77 25.52 9.64
N LEU A 667 -11.69 24.60 9.94
CA LEU A 667 -12.38 24.55 11.22
C LEU A 667 -11.41 24.30 12.38
N GLY A 668 -10.55 23.28 12.29
CA GLY A 668 -9.57 22.98 13.33
C GLY A 668 -8.47 24.04 13.49
N ARG A 669 -8.16 24.84 12.46
CA ARG A 669 -7.34 26.05 12.61
C ARG A 669 -8.06 27.12 13.43
N ASN A 670 -9.32 27.41 13.08
CA ASN A 670 -10.04 28.59 13.55
C ASN A 670 -10.80 28.41 14.88
N ALA A 671 -11.08 27.17 15.31
CA ALA A 671 -11.81 26.85 16.53
C ALA A 671 -11.04 25.80 17.36
N GLU A 672 -10.32 26.25 18.38
CA GLU A 672 -9.43 25.39 19.18
C GLU A 672 -10.22 24.30 19.93
N ASP A 673 -11.37 24.68 20.50
CA ASP A 673 -12.28 23.79 21.26
C ASP A 673 -12.85 22.62 20.44
N LEU A 674 -12.76 22.69 19.10
CA LEU A 674 -13.25 21.65 18.19
C LEU A 674 -12.16 20.70 17.70
N ARG A 675 -10.87 20.97 17.96
CA ARG A 675 -9.75 20.14 17.47
C ARG A 675 -9.85 18.69 17.96
N ASP A 676 -10.08 18.50 19.25
CA ASP A 676 -10.24 17.17 19.85
C ASP A 676 -11.48 16.44 19.32
N GLU A 677 -12.60 17.13 19.10
CA GLU A 677 -13.81 16.55 18.53
C GLU A 677 -13.59 16.09 17.08
N ILE A 678 -12.89 16.90 16.25
CA ILE A 678 -12.49 16.51 14.89
C ILE A 678 -11.65 15.22 14.92
N TYR A 679 -10.62 15.16 15.78
CA TYR A 679 -9.81 13.96 15.95
C TYR A 679 -10.63 12.75 16.43
N CYS A 680 -11.49 12.91 17.43
CA CYS A 680 -12.36 11.84 17.92
C CYS A 680 -13.35 11.35 16.84
N GLN A 681 -13.89 12.24 16.00
CA GLN A 681 -14.77 11.88 14.89
C GLN A 681 -14.03 11.07 13.81
N ILE A 682 -12.80 11.45 13.46
CA ILE A 682 -11.97 10.69 12.52
C ILE A 682 -11.60 9.32 13.12
N LEU A 683 -11.15 9.25 14.38
CA LEU A 683 -10.81 7.98 15.05
C LEU A 683 -12.02 7.03 15.15
N LYS A 684 -13.23 7.55 15.40
CA LYS A 684 -14.49 6.78 15.30
C LYS A 684 -14.70 6.20 13.90
N GLN A 685 -14.58 7.02 12.86
CA GLN A 685 -14.80 6.57 11.48
C GLN A 685 -13.70 5.65 10.94
N LEU A 686 -12.54 5.58 11.59
CA LEU A 686 -11.49 4.61 11.29
C LEU A 686 -11.69 3.26 12.02
N ARG A 687 -12.42 3.23 13.14
CA ARG A 687 -12.62 2.01 13.93
C ARG A 687 -13.73 1.12 13.34
N ASN A 688 -13.45 -0.16 13.17
CA ASN A 688 -14.38 -1.15 12.60
C ASN A 688 -14.93 -0.75 11.21
N ASN A 689 -14.16 0.02 10.43
CA ASN A 689 -14.56 0.50 9.10
C ASN A 689 -14.41 -0.63 8.05
N PRO A 690 -15.49 -1.04 7.36
CA PRO A 690 -15.45 -2.14 6.40
C PRO A 690 -14.89 -1.75 5.01
N SER A 691 -14.58 -0.48 4.77
CA SER A 691 -14.20 0.05 3.45
C SER A 691 -12.76 0.55 3.45
N ALA A 692 -11.86 -0.22 2.83
CA ALA A 692 -10.45 0.13 2.67
C ALA A 692 -10.23 1.54 2.09
N GLY A 693 -11.04 1.94 1.11
CA GLY A 693 -10.97 3.28 0.50
C GLY A 693 -11.47 4.40 1.43
N SER A 694 -12.45 4.12 2.30
CA SER A 694 -12.87 5.05 3.35
C SER A 694 -11.77 5.20 4.41
N THR A 695 -11.17 4.09 4.86
CA THR A 695 -10.04 4.09 5.81
C THR A 695 -8.86 4.91 5.30
N VAL A 696 -8.44 4.77 4.03
CA VAL A 696 -7.36 5.60 3.45
C VAL A 696 -7.76 7.08 3.38
N ALA A 697 -8.99 7.41 2.99
CA ALA A 697 -9.45 8.79 2.98
C ALA A 697 -9.46 9.43 4.39
N GLY A 698 -9.90 8.67 5.41
CA GLY A 698 -9.88 9.10 6.81
C GLY A 698 -8.46 9.26 7.36
N LEU A 699 -7.53 8.36 7.02
CA LEU A 699 -6.13 8.45 7.44
C LEU A 699 -5.37 9.60 6.76
N ARG A 700 -5.63 9.87 5.48
CA ARG A 700 -5.09 11.05 4.80
C ARG A 700 -5.59 12.34 5.46
N LEU A 701 -6.88 12.42 5.79
CA LEU A 701 -7.42 13.57 6.54
C LEU A 701 -6.81 13.68 7.95
N LEU A 702 -6.60 12.55 8.65
CA LEU A 702 -5.94 12.51 9.95
C LEU A 702 -4.51 13.07 9.89
N GLN A 703 -3.73 12.65 8.87
CA GLN A 703 -2.39 13.17 8.59
C GLN A 703 -2.43 14.69 8.35
N SER A 704 -3.32 15.18 7.49
CA SER A 704 -3.47 16.61 7.24
C SER A 704 -3.88 17.39 8.50
N CYS A 705 -4.69 16.81 9.40
CA CYS A 705 -4.99 17.41 10.70
C CYS A 705 -3.72 17.53 11.56
N CYS A 706 -2.95 16.44 11.72
CA CYS A 706 -1.68 16.44 12.45
C CYS A 706 -0.66 17.46 11.94
N GLN A 707 -0.64 17.73 10.63
CA GLN A 707 0.20 18.75 10.01
C GLN A 707 -0.34 20.19 10.21
N THR A 708 -1.62 20.36 10.52
CA THR A 708 -2.31 21.65 10.51
C THR A 708 -2.59 22.23 11.91
N PHE A 709 -2.93 21.39 12.90
CA PHE A 709 -3.23 21.83 14.26
C PHE A 709 -2.96 20.71 15.28
N PRO A 710 -2.53 21.03 16.51
CA PRO A 710 -2.29 20.00 17.53
C PRO A 710 -3.61 19.51 18.16
N PRO A 711 -3.70 18.23 18.57
CA PRO A 711 -4.68 17.81 19.58
C PRO A 711 -4.31 18.38 20.96
N SER A 712 -5.23 18.27 21.93
CA SER A 712 -4.93 18.57 23.34
C SER A 712 -3.82 17.67 23.90
N GLU A 713 -3.12 18.12 24.95
CA GLU A 713 -2.16 17.28 25.68
C GLU A 713 -2.82 16.01 26.25
N THR A 714 -4.14 16.05 26.52
CA THR A 714 -4.94 14.90 26.97
C THR A 714 -5.25 13.90 25.87
N LEU A 715 -5.51 14.33 24.62
CA LEU A 715 -5.83 13.44 23.51
C LEU A 715 -4.58 12.91 22.78
N ALA A 716 -3.48 13.68 22.75
CA ALA A 716 -2.26 13.33 22.04
C ALA A 716 -1.72 11.90 22.32
N PRO A 717 -1.74 11.36 23.56
CA PRO A 717 -1.32 9.98 23.83
C PRO A 717 -2.22 8.93 23.15
N TYR A 718 -3.54 9.14 23.17
CA TYR A 718 -4.53 8.25 22.55
C TYR A 718 -4.43 8.30 21.02
N LEU A 719 -4.21 9.48 20.44
CA LEU A 719 -3.99 9.63 19.01
C LEU A 719 -2.68 8.95 18.55
N ARG A 720 -1.58 9.14 19.27
CA ARG A 720 -0.31 8.43 18.99
C ARG A 720 -0.50 6.92 19.03
N PHE A 721 -1.14 6.41 20.08
CA PHE A 721 -1.41 4.98 20.24
C PHE A 721 -2.29 4.43 19.10
N ALA A 722 -3.32 5.17 18.67
CA ALA A 722 -4.17 4.77 17.55
C ALA A 722 -3.39 4.67 16.23
N ILE A 723 -2.57 5.67 15.88
CA ILE A 723 -1.78 5.64 14.63
C ILE A 723 -0.69 4.55 14.69
N GLN A 724 -0.07 4.33 15.86
CA GLN A 724 0.85 3.21 16.07
C GLN A 724 0.16 1.85 15.94
N SER A 725 -1.08 1.71 16.43
CA SER A 725 -1.89 0.49 16.28
C SER A 725 -2.15 0.16 14.81
N PHE A 726 -2.45 1.17 13.98
CA PHE A 726 -2.56 0.99 12.53
C PHE A 726 -1.24 0.51 11.90
N LEU A 727 -0.09 1.06 12.29
CA LEU A 727 1.21 0.58 11.79
C LEU A 727 1.49 -0.89 12.18
N SER A 728 1.23 -1.28 13.43
CA SER A 728 1.41 -2.68 13.84
C SER A 728 0.49 -3.66 13.10
N GLY A 729 -0.77 -3.26 12.84
CA GLY A 729 -1.76 -4.09 12.17
C GLY A 729 -1.42 -4.44 10.71
N LEU A 730 -0.56 -3.66 10.06
CA LEU A 730 -0.14 -3.89 8.67
C LEU A 730 0.93 -4.98 8.53
N SER A 731 1.66 -5.31 9.59
CA SER A 731 2.88 -6.13 9.52
C SER A 731 2.63 -7.65 9.41
N ALA A 732 1.40 -8.08 9.07
CA ALA A 732 1.02 -9.48 8.91
C ALA A 732 1.37 -10.03 7.50
N PRO A 733 2.31 -10.98 7.35
CA PRO A 733 2.69 -11.52 6.05
C PRO A 733 1.72 -12.62 5.60
N GLY A 734 0.76 -12.29 4.73
CA GLY A 734 -0.16 -13.29 4.18
C GLY A 734 -0.97 -12.89 2.92
N GLY A 735 -0.82 -11.66 2.42
CA GLY A 735 -1.56 -11.18 1.25
C GLY A 735 -0.76 -11.25 -0.05
N GLU A 736 -0.73 -12.40 -0.72
CA GLU A 736 -0.04 -12.60 -2.02
C GLU A 736 -0.76 -11.91 -3.21
N SER A 737 -1.16 -10.66 -3.06
CA SER A 737 -1.73 -9.85 -4.14
C SER A 737 -1.07 -8.47 -4.22
N THR A 738 -0.72 -8.05 -5.44
CA THR A 738 -0.09 -6.74 -5.71
C THR A 738 -0.98 -5.55 -5.36
N GLY A 739 -2.28 -5.76 -5.16
CA GLY A 739 -3.20 -4.75 -4.62
C GLY A 739 -3.06 -4.57 -3.11
N ALA A 740 -3.01 -5.67 -2.34
CA ALA A 740 -2.85 -5.63 -0.89
C ALA A 740 -1.51 -4.99 -0.49
N ILE A 741 -0.42 -5.36 -1.17
CA ILE A 741 0.92 -4.81 -0.91
C ILE A 741 0.94 -3.28 -1.10
N LYS A 742 0.34 -2.77 -2.19
CA LYS A 742 0.25 -1.32 -2.45
C LYS A 742 -0.59 -0.60 -1.40
N PHE A 743 -1.73 -1.18 -1.00
CA PHE A 743 -2.57 -0.64 0.06
C PHE A 743 -1.83 -0.59 1.41
N GLN A 744 -1.11 -1.67 1.77
CA GLN A 744 -0.30 -1.70 3.00
C GLN A 744 0.78 -0.62 2.97
N GLN A 745 1.55 -0.51 1.88
CA GLN A 745 2.58 0.52 1.71
C GLN A 745 2.02 1.95 1.79
N GLU A 746 0.86 2.22 1.18
CA GLU A 746 0.20 3.53 1.24
C GLU A 746 -0.22 3.88 2.67
N VAL A 747 -0.91 2.97 3.37
CA VAL A 747 -1.34 3.19 4.76
C VAL A 747 -0.13 3.33 5.69
N GLU A 748 0.91 2.54 5.49
CA GLU A 748 2.17 2.58 6.24
C GLU A 748 2.89 3.93 6.08
N GLN A 749 2.93 4.47 4.85
CA GLN A 749 3.49 5.79 4.57
C GLN A 749 2.67 6.91 5.25
N ILE A 750 1.33 6.89 5.10
CA ILE A 750 0.43 7.90 5.70
C ILE A 750 0.57 7.91 7.22
N CYS A 751 0.56 6.74 7.86
CA CYS A 751 0.65 6.63 9.32
C CYS A 751 2.03 7.04 9.88
N ARG A 752 3.14 6.76 9.17
CA ARG A 752 4.46 7.30 9.56
C ARG A 752 4.49 8.83 9.47
N GLN A 753 3.98 9.39 8.37
CA GLN A 753 3.94 10.85 8.20
C GLN A 753 3.04 11.51 9.26
N ALA A 754 1.88 10.92 9.56
CA ALA A 754 0.97 11.43 10.58
C ALA A 754 1.57 11.43 12.00
N LEU A 755 2.42 10.45 12.35
CA LEU A 755 3.16 10.46 13.63
C LEU A 755 4.23 11.55 13.67
N HIS A 756 5.04 11.67 12.61
CA HIS A 756 6.07 12.70 12.48
C HIS A 756 5.46 14.12 12.58
N ASP A 757 4.38 14.37 11.84
CA ASP A 757 3.70 15.66 11.83
C ASP A 757 3.06 15.95 13.19
N LEU A 758 2.49 14.94 13.86
CA LEU A 758 1.96 15.06 15.22
C LEU A 758 3.04 15.36 16.27
N GLU A 759 4.25 14.83 16.11
CA GLU A 759 5.39 15.14 16.98
C GLU A 759 5.89 16.58 16.76
N LEU A 760 5.99 17.04 15.52
CA LEU A 760 6.32 18.43 15.20
C LEU A 760 5.29 19.42 15.76
N THR A 761 4.00 19.19 15.51
CA THR A 761 2.94 20.14 15.87
C THR A 761 2.70 20.17 17.38
N CYS A 762 2.81 19.03 18.09
CA CYS A 762 2.84 19.04 19.57
C CYS A 762 4.13 19.64 20.15
N GLY A 763 5.25 19.56 19.42
CA GLY A 763 6.53 20.12 19.84
C GLY A 763 6.52 21.64 19.86
N ALA A 764 6.02 22.27 18.79
CA ALA A 764 5.96 23.73 18.65
C ALA A 764 5.19 24.42 19.79
N SER A 765 4.07 23.84 20.23
CA SER A 765 3.25 24.38 21.33
C SER A 765 3.99 24.49 22.68
N ARG A 766 5.11 23.77 22.87
CA ARG A 766 5.93 23.88 24.09
C ARG A 766 6.92 25.04 24.07
N GLU A 767 7.25 25.60 22.90
CA GLU A 767 8.19 26.71 22.80
C GLU A 767 7.48 28.07 23.01
N GLU A 768 6.26 28.24 22.49
CA GLU A 768 5.46 29.46 22.67
C GLU A 768 5.07 29.72 24.15
N GLY A 769 5.00 28.67 24.98
CA GLY A 769 4.74 28.78 26.41
C GLY A 769 5.94 29.29 27.25
N ARG A 770 7.14 29.41 26.68
CA ARG A 770 8.37 29.70 27.43
C ARG A 770 8.69 31.20 27.43
N ARG A 771 8.49 31.87 28.57
CA ARG A 771 8.93 33.26 28.76
C ARG A 771 10.46 33.38 28.59
N PRO A 772 10.97 34.40 27.90
CA PRO A 772 12.40 34.58 27.68
C PRO A 772 13.09 35.07 28.97
N GLY A 773 13.61 34.15 29.76
CA GLY A 773 14.25 34.48 31.04
C GLY A 773 14.63 33.28 31.90
N ASP A 774 15.57 32.46 31.42
CA ASP A 774 16.67 31.92 32.25
C ASP A 774 17.66 31.15 31.34
N SER A 775 18.94 31.54 31.36
CA SER A 775 19.94 31.05 30.39
C SER A 775 21.30 30.75 31.01
N THR A 776 21.39 29.60 31.69
CA THR A 776 22.65 28.97 32.12
C THR A 776 22.50 27.44 32.10
N GLY A 777 23.38 26.65 31.49
CA GLY A 777 24.49 27.03 30.61
C GLY A 777 25.51 25.90 30.44
N GLN A 778 25.60 25.34 29.23
CA GLN A 778 26.62 24.37 28.77
C GLN A 778 26.62 22.99 29.50
N GLY A 779 27.20 21.92 28.95
CA GLY A 779 27.86 21.76 27.64
C GLY A 779 27.32 20.55 26.87
N ALA A 780 27.70 20.43 25.59
CA ALA A 780 27.21 19.38 24.70
C ALA A 780 28.33 18.41 24.28
N VAL A 781 27.97 17.14 24.03
CA VAL A 781 28.74 16.24 23.17
C VAL A 781 27.79 15.61 22.14
N SER A 782 28.22 15.66 20.89
CA SER A 782 27.51 15.36 19.65
C SER A 782 26.66 14.08 19.62
N ALA A 783 25.41 14.26 19.17
CA ALA A 783 24.75 13.30 18.28
C ALA A 783 24.28 14.12 17.06
N GLU A 784 24.55 13.63 15.84
CA GLU A 784 24.35 14.40 14.62
C GLU A 784 22.86 14.56 14.29
N ARG A 785 22.32 15.75 14.59
CA ARG A 785 21.03 16.21 14.07
C ARG A 785 21.30 17.07 12.85
N GLU A 786 20.79 16.67 11.69
CA GLU A 786 20.64 17.58 10.55
C GLU A 786 19.68 18.71 10.94
N THR A 787 20.21 19.85 11.39
CA THR A 787 19.41 21.05 11.65
C THR A 787 19.07 21.74 10.32
N ARG A 788 18.13 21.14 9.57
CA ARG A 788 17.54 21.79 8.39
C ARG A 788 16.89 23.08 8.86
N MET A 789 17.35 24.21 8.31
CA MET A 789 16.74 25.50 8.59
C MET A 789 15.45 25.62 7.78
N TYR A 790 14.51 26.47 8.23
CA TYR A 790 13.24 26.68 7.55
C TYR A 790 12.95 28.17 7.43
N VAL A 791 12.33 28.57 6.31
CA VAL A 791 11.86 29.95 6.08
C VAL A 791 10.34 29.95 5.94
N GLN A 792 9.71 30.92 6.61
CA GLN A 792 8.27 31.11 6.65
C GLN A 792 7.87 32.26 5.73
N ILE A 793 7.46 31.93 4.51
CA ILE A 793 7.04 32.88 3.49
C ILE A 793 5.56 33.22 3.71
N ARG A 794 5.21 34.51 3.71
CA ARG A 794 3.82 34.99 3.75
C ARG A 794 3.39 35.42 2.35
N LEU A 795 2.28 34.87 1.87
CA LEU A 795 1.70 35.16 0.58
C LEU A 795 0.74 36.37 0.66
N ALA A 796 0.38 36.93 -0.49
CA ALA A 796 -0.47 38.13 -0.58
C ALA A 796 -1.92 37.90 -0.11
N ASP A 797 -2.37 36.65 -0.01
CA ASP A 797 -3.65 36.25 0.60
C ASP A 797 -3.60 36.22 2.15
N GLY A 798 -2.44 36.52 2.74
CA GLY A 798 -2.18 36.46 4.18
C GLY A 798 -1.80 35.06 4.68
N SER A 799 -1.93 34.01 3.85
CA SER A 799 -1.54 32.66 4.19
C SER A 799 -0.01 32.52 4.25
N GLN A 800 0.46 31.48 4.93
CA GLN A 800 1.88 31.28 5.20
C GLN A 800 2.32 29.89 4.75
N ARG A 801 3.57 29.75 4.32
CA ARG A 801 4.20 28.49 3.88
C ARG A 801 5.57 28.37 4.53
N ARG A 802 5.90 27.19 5.04
CA ARG A 802 7.20 26.88 5.64
C ARG A 802 7.97 25.97 4.68
N LEU A 803 9.03 26.51 4.08
CA LEU A 803 9.94 25.77 3.21
C LEU A 803 11.22 25.40 3.96
N ALA A 804 11.84 24.28 3.62
CA ALA A 804 13.19 23.95 4.06
C ALA A 804 14.22 24.80 3.30
N LEU A 805 15.34 25.11 3.97
CA LEU A 805 16.54 25.68 3.37
C LEU A 805 17.57 24.56 3.22
N ASP A 806 17.59 23.90 2.06
CA ASP A 806 18.51 22.80 1.77
C ASP A 806 19.77 23.34 1.04
N GLY A 807 20.27 24.49 1.51
CA GLY A 807 21.41 25.23 0.91
C GLY A 807 21.04 26.14 -0.27
N ASP A 808 19.76 26.29 -0.56
CA ASP A 808 19.24 26.92 -1.79
C ASP A 808 19.46 28.44 -1.90
N LEU A 809 19.61 28.93 -3.13
CA LEU A 809 19.55 30.36 -3.43
C LEU A 809 18.09 30.88 -3.44
N PRO A 810 17.85 32.18 -3.23
CA PRO A 810 16.49 32.75 -3.21
C PRO A 810 15.64 32.42 -4.45
N GLY A 811 16.23 32.37 -5.64
CA GLY A 811 15.52 32.01 -6.87
C GLY A 811 15.06 30.55 -6.92
N ASP A 812 15.74 29.64 -6.22
CA ASP A 812 15.37 28.21 -6.15
C ASP A 812 14.32 27.93 -5.05
N LEU A 813 14.22 28.84 -4.07
CA LEU A 813 13.04 28.94 -3.20
C LEU A 813 11.84 29.49 -3.96
N SER A 814 11.97 30.58 -4.73
CA SER A 814 10.88 31.09 -5.59
C SER A 814 10.38 30.02 -6.57
N ARG A 815 11.30 29.35 -7.29
CA ARG A 815 10.93 28.29 -8.26
C ARG A 815 10.20 27.10 -7.61
N ARG A 816 10.60 26.65 -6.42
CA ARG A 816 9.85 25.62 -5.68
C ARG A 816 8.51 26.14 -5.18
N LEU A 817 8.44 27.34 -4.61
CA LEU A 817 7.18 27.93 -4.15
C LEU A 817 6.16 28.09 -5.29
N VAL A 818 6.60 28.55 -6.47
CA VAL A 818 5.78 28.62 -7.70
C VAL A 818 5.27 27.23 -8.10
N LYS A 819 6.13 26.20 -8.06
CA LYS A 819 5.77 24.82 -8.40
C LYS A 819 4.80 24.20 -7.39
N ASP A 820 5.02 24.41 -6.10
CA ASP A 820 4.21 23.87 -5.00
C ASP A 820 2.83 24.56 -4.91
N LEU A 821 2.76 25.84 -5.31
CA LEU A 821 1.50 26.57 -5.52
C LEU A 821 0.90 26.35 -6.92
N ASN A 822 1.57 25.54 -7.76
CA ASN A 822 1.17 25.18 -9.13
C ASN A 822 0.85 26.39 -10.04
N LEU A 823 1.64 27.46 -9.91
CA LEU A 823 1.49 28.72 -10.64
C LEU A 823 2.21 28.67 -12.00
N LEU A 824 1.61 29.29 -13.02
CA LEU A 824 2.17 29.37 -14.37
C LEU A 824 3.11 30.57 -14.53
N GLY A 825 4.27 30.34 -15.16
CA GLY A 825 5.28 31.37 -15.47
C GLY A 825 6.26 31.63 -14.33
N ALA A 826 7.25 30.75 -14.16
CA ALA A 826 8.19 30.81 -13.03
C ALA A 826 9.22 31.95 -13.09
N ASP A 827 9.43 32.56 -14.26
CA ASP A 827 10.48 33.57 -14.47
C ASP A 827 10.06 35.00 -14.03
N SER A 828 8.86 35.16 -13.44
CA SER A 828 8.28 36.46 -13.08
C SER A 828 7.88 36.60 -11.59
N TRP A 829 8.40 35.74 -10.70
CA TRP A 829 8.06 35.67 -9.27
C TRP A 829 9.28 35.59 -8.34
#